data_AF-A0A4S8KKW3-F1
#
_entry.id   AF-A0A4S8KKW3-F1
#
_cell.length_a   1.000
_cell.length_b   1.000
_cell.length_c   1.000
_cell.angle_alpha   90.00
_cell.angle_beta   90.00
_cell.angle_gamma   90.00
#
_symmetry.space_group_name_H-M   'P 1'
#
loop_
_entity.id
_entity.type
_entity.pdbx_description
1 polymer ?
#
loop_
_entity_poly.entity_id
_entity_poly.type
_entity_poly.pdbx_seq_one_letter_code
_entity_poly.pdbx_strand_id
1 'polypeptide(L)'
;MVSMDDLVGYRSENSHDDIQRRQHGRQLDSKKSEKSALIFNLCMMQETDYYNSSPSLSQLPSHTKTRSSVPRRSSFARLFQEDPGVKGCGWFAPYREQRFHILGNVLRVLTFVIFAPFTSIPAGDALGNIVYNLILLGWFDEFVDTPDAVLRHPPEPFTPIPLVGHIDEPLHGGPDISPSTSPDVYEPLSYKPRWMLEVTIRDGQYASRKQINWVADEVGSSHRYTAISYDMGSAYVLFSEAGKHTEDPSPEGKKWSPADRRRISKQLLIEYCSAKRDREVSQNRTEFIWLDEFCLSEDCEWIKVKWNPDEEKQERKEELGRLTGIFRGAHTVVVFCQDLGCDHTVFACQWGKRLFTLGEILHANKVQRMTRTRKTMPGGDAKLTTFLYSESAQSFRERMMHRAAEAGKWHLHALLRHSNNSGSETWQSAIHALMVEAIRRDRETGYRDHELLGQGLNGLLPRRAHVRHLKGNDGWVDLSWLLELNQGFYNMAALAAVCSLNDTSKPENGWLGPPIEPRAGRERLEPLVTAFPVVGVDAKGKTTSHLNIVGADNIGLHPCPRRDDKALYRNPALKRKKIVSTALLTMGWITGFILISRSPSAGLSLIYISSIVYVIFRLVTGTWYLQRSGWVFLSDGKMNDGINGDFAWGSRPELVLGQIDHGLGKLAEWGDQQMIPTWDSPMRVPYMTGHLVDLRMGIKVRVVVTGRPNSMVVLAVHGSGITYMLLNHPSGVGQVAEKLGMANLPPFTLAFTQKGGSIRVGTAAPEKKGSFWSSLWLS
;
A
#
# COMPACT_ATOMS: atom_id res chain seq x y z
N MET A 1 29.99 -6.82 43.10
CA MET A 1 29.87 -7.56 44.37
C MET A 1 29.40 -6.56 45.43
N VAL A 2 28.45 -6.96 46.30
CA VAL A 2 28.42 -6.82 47.78
C VAL A 2 29.58 -5.97 48.38
N SER A 3 29.43 -5.02 49.32
CA SER A 3 28.38 -4.67 50.33
C SER A 3 28.35 -3.13 50.61
N MET A 4 27.35 -2.49 51.25
CA MET A 4 27.04 -2.35 52.72
C MET A 4 28.23 -1.89 53.59
N ASP A 5 28.14 -0.97 54.58
CA ASP A 5 27.09 -0.07 55.14
C ASP A 5 27.82 1.20 55.73
N ASP A 6 27.30 2.22 56.46
CA ASP A 6 26.44 2.19 57.67
C ASP A 6 25.97 3.60 58.18
N LEU A 7 24.84 3.63 58.94
CA LEU A 7 24.36 4.51 60.07
C LEU A 7 24.76 6.03 60.22
N VAL A 8 23.97 7.01 60.76
CA VAL A 8 22.77 7.17 61.68
C VAL A 8 21.99 8.49 61.33
N GLY A 9 20.72 8.83 61.67
CA GLY A 9 19.56 8.04 62.16
C GLY A 9 18.60 8.60 63.28
N TYR A 10 18.02 9.83 63.23
CA TYR A 10 16.92 10.32 64.17
C TYR A 10 15.89 11.24 63.43
N ARG A 11 14.55 11.00 63.37
CA ARG A 11 13.41 11.09 64.36
C ARG A 11 12.88 12.53 64.60
N SER A 12 11.58 12.86 64.67
CA SER A 12 10.29 12.10 64.80
C SER A 12 9.15 12.74 63.93
N GLU A 13 8.05 12.05 63.56
CA GLU A 13 6.72 11.91 64.22
C GLU A 13 6.16 13.21 64.89
N ASN A 14 4.87 13.58 64.86
CA ASN A 14 3.59 12.99 64.35
C ASN A 14 2.58 14.16 64.04
N SER A 15 1.26 14.09 63.73
CA SER A 15 0.16 13.08 63.79
C SER A 15 -1.00 13.41 62.78
N HIS A 16 -2.19 12.81 62.97
CA HIS A 16 -3.45 12.89 62.15
C HIS A 16 -4.53 13.93 62.62
N ASP A 17 -5.47 14.23 61.70
CA ASP A 17 -6.95 14.51 61.79
C ASP A 17 -7.60 15.29 62.97
N ASP A 18 -8.58 16.18 62.69
CA ASP A 18 -10.03 15.85 62.90
C ASP A 18 -11.12 16.79 62.29
N ILE A 19 -12.30 16.18 62.11
CA ILE A 19 -13.71 16.55 61.81
C ILE A 19 -14.26 18.01 61.83
N GLN A 20 -14.81 18.42 60.66
CA GLN A 20 -16.20 18.86 60.33
C GLN A 20 -17.15 19.63 61.33
N ARG A 21 -17.88 20.63 60.76
CA ARG A 21 -19.26 21.17 61.08
C ARG A 21 -19.44 22.54 61.80
N ARG A 22 -20.04 23.50 61.07
CA ARG A 22 -21.13 24.48 61.41
C ARG A 22 -21.09 25.62 60.37
N GLN A 23 -21.98 25.75 59.38
CA GLN A 23 -23.39 26.21 59.44
C GLN A 23 -23.66 27.36 60.44
N HIS A 24 -23.89 28.60 59.95
CA HIS A 24 -25.25 29.19 59.78
C HIS A 24 -25.22 30.63 59.17
N GLY A 25 -26.34 31.07 58.57
CA GLY A 25 -26.53 32.43 57.98
C GLY A 25 -27.12 32.40 56.56
N ARG A 26 -28.39 32.01 56.38
CA ARG A 26 -29.56 32.92 56.25
C ARG A 26 -29.31 34.09 55.29
N GLN A 27 -29.90 34.19 54.09
CA GLN A 27 -31.24 33.84 53.59
C GLN A 27 -32.38 34.75 54.08
N LEU A 28 -32.54 35.86 53.36
CA LEU A 28 -33.73 36.64 52.98
C LEU A 28 -33.24 37.47 51.76
N ASP A 29 -34.03 37.80 50.73
CA ASP A 29 -35.48 37.91 50.67
C ASP A 29 -36.15 37.05 49.57
N SER A 30 -37.47 37.18 49.37
CA SER A 30 -38.29 36.25 48.57
C SER A 30 -39.33 36.90 47.64
N LYS A 31 -39.91 36.07 46.75
CA LYS A 31 -41.20 36.25 46.04
C LYS A 31 -41.27 37.25 44.86
N LYS A 32 -40.88 36.75 43.68
CA LYS A 32 -41.66 36.69 42.41
C LYS A 32 -40.73 36.05 41.35
N SER A 33 -41.14 35.13 40.47
CA SER A 33 -42.47 34.55 40.24
C SER A 33 -42.35 33.24 39.43
N GLU A 34 -42.24 32.07 40.09
CA GLU A 34 -42.20 30.76 39.40
C GLU A 34 -43.33 29.84 39.87
N LYS A 35 -44.29 29.61 38.96
CA LYS A 35 -45.36 28.60 39.07
C LYS A 35 -45.61 27.92 37.71
N SER A 36 -44.57 27.27 37.17
CA SER A 36 -44.65 26.33 36.03
C SER A 36 -43.58 25.24 36.12
N ALA A 37 -43.48 24.56 37.27
CA ALA A 37 -42.53 23.47 37.48
C ALA A 37 -43.01 22.12 36.89
N LEU A 38 -43.47 22.15 35.65
CA LEU A 38 -43.78 21.01 34.77
C LEU A 38 -43.99 21.58 33.35
N ILE A 39 -43.36 20.97 32.34
CA ILE A 39 -43.14 21.57 31.00
C ILE A 39 -42.17 22.78 31.03
N PHE A 40 -40.88 22.51 31.21
CA PHE A 40 -39.81 23.27 30.54
C PHE A 40 -38.50 22.46 30.49
N ASN A 41 -38.37 21.61 29.48
CA ASN A 41 -37.08 21.03 29.07
C ASN A 41 -37.11 20.72 27.56
N LEU A 42 -37.53 21.73 26.79
CA LEU A 42 -37.62 21.78 25.33
C LEU A 42 -37.19 23.20 24.88
N CYS A 43 -36.78 23.34 23.62
CA CYS A 43 -36.55 24.61 22.94
C CYS A 43 -35.51 25.57 23.56
N MET A 44 -34.23 25.16 23.50
CA MET A 44 -33.22 26.00 22.85
C MET A 44 -32.68 25.22 21.65
N MET A 45 -33.39 25.32 20.52
CA MET A 45 -33.14 24.53 19.32
C MET A 45 -33.56 25.33 18.09
N GLN A 46 -32.62 26.07 17.50
CA GLN A 46 -32.66 26.50 16.11
C GLN A 46 -31.26 26.88 15.63
N GLU A 47 -30.90 26.33 14.46
CA GLU A 47 -30.15 26.98 13.35
C GLU A 47 -28.74 27.56 13.62
N THR A 48 -27.68 27.20 12.86
CA THR A 48 -27.56 26.35 11.67
C THR A 48 -26.26 25.54 11.65
N ASP A 49 -26.35 24.22 11.44
CA ASP A 49 -25.22 23.41 10.92
C ASP A 49 -25.54 22.95 9.49
N TYR A 50 -24.79 23.50 8.53
CA TYR A 50 -24.88 23.16 7.11
C TYR A 50 -23.83 22.10 6.75
N TYR A 51 -23.98 21.43 5.59
CA TYR A 51 -23.13 20.32 5.11
C TYR A 51 -23.27 18.96 5.81
N ASN A 52 -24.51 18.50 5.96
CA ASN A 52 -24.78 17.07 5.86
C ASN A 52 -25.17 16.73 4.41
N SER A 53 -24.17 16.45 3.56
CA SER A 53 -24.36 16.17 2.13
C SER A 53 -23.49 15.01 1.63
N SER A 54 -23.54 13.88 2.33
CA SER A 54 -23.11 12.59 1.79
C SER A 54 -23.99 12.26 0.57
N PRO A 55 -23.44 12.00 -0.63
CA PRO A 55 -24.25 11.64 -1.79
C PRO A 55 -24.98 10.31 -1.52
N SER A 56 -26.30 10.29 -1.69
CA SER A 56 -27.11 9.09 -1.47
C SER A 56 -26.73 8.00 -2.47
N LEU A 57 -26.14 6.92 -1.97
CA LEU A 57 -25.64 5.78 -2.76
C LEU A 57 -26.80 4.85 -3.16
N SER A 58 -27.78 5.44 -3.85
CA SER A 58 -29.11 4.89 -4.12
C SER A 58 -29.42 4.79 -5.62
N GLN A 59 -28.42 4.40 -6.43
CA GLN A 59 -28.61 3.99 -7.83
C GLN A 59 -27.41 3.15 -8.37
N LEU A 60 -27.01 2.11 -7.62
CA LEU A 60 -26.35 0.96 -8.27
C LEU A 60 -27.42 0.09 -8.96
N PRO A 61 -27.13 -0.53 -10.12
CA PRO A 61 -28.03 -1.53 -10.69
C PRO A 61 -28.21 -2.70 -9.72
N SER A 62 -29.43 -3.17 -9.59
CA SER A 62 -29.80 -4.23 -8.65
C SER A 62 -29.24 -5.59 -9.10
N HIS A 63 -27.97 -5.86 -8.81
CA HIS A 63 -27.41 -7.20 -8.90
C HIS A 63 -28.27 -8.15 -8.05
N THR A 64 -28.94 -9.08 -8.72
CA THR A 64 -29.83 -10.07 -8.10
C THR A 64 -29.06 -10.85 -7.05
N LYS A 65 -29.53 -10.80 -5.79
CA LYS A 65 -28.99 -11.61 -4.69
C LYS A 65 -29.32 -13.09 -4.93
N THR A 66 -28.53 -13.75 -5.78
CA THR A 66 -28.50 -15.20 -5.98
C THR A 66 -28.02 -15.87 -4.69
N ARG A 67 -28.96 -16.05 -3.76
CA ARG A 67 -28.78 -16.70 -2.46
C ARG A 67 -28.32 -18.14 -2.71
N SER A 68 -27.01 -18.40 -2.59
CA SER A 68 -26.38 -19.70 -2.88
C SER A 68 -26.70 -20.77 -1.83
N SER A 69 -27.97 -21.17 -1.75
CA SER A 69 -28.43 -22.28 -0.92
C SER A 69 -27.89 -23.61 -1.44
N VAL A 70 -26.86 -24.15 -0.78
CA VAL A 70 -26.41 -25.52 -1.01
C VAL A 70 -27.53 -26.47 -0.54
N PRO A 71 -28.08 -27.33 -1.42
CA PRO A 71 -29.17 -28.23 -1.02
C PRO A 71 -28.64 -29.24 0.01
N ARG A 72 -29.28 -29.31 1.19
CA ARG A 72 -28.93 -30.29 2.24
C ARG A 72 -29.01 -31.72 1.70
N ARG A 73 -27.86 -32.40 1.66
CA ARG A 73 -27.72 -33.79 1.23
C ARG A 73 -27.58 -34.72 2.42
N SER A 74 -28.09 -35.94 2.29
CA SER A 74 -27.70 -37.02 3.21
C SER A 74 -26.22 -37.35 3.02
N SER A 75 -25.57 -37.85 4.07
CA SER A 75 -24.16 -38.24 3.99
C SER A 75 -23.92 -39.44 3.06
N PHE A 76 -24.91 -40.31 2.87
CA PHE A 76 -24.90 -41.34 1.83
C PHE A 76 -24.93 -40.75 0.42
N ALA A 77 -25.66 -39.64 0.17
CA ALA A 77 -25.61 -38.96 -1.12
C ALA A 77 -24.24 -38.28 -1.36
N ARG A 78 -23.67 -37.66 -0.31
CA ARG A 78 -22.32 -37.06 -0.36
C ARG A 78 -21.19 -38.06 -0.64
N LEU A 79 -21.41 -39.34 -0.34
CA LEU A 79 -20.44 -40.40 -0.63
C LEU A 79 -20.16 -40.55 -2.13
N PHE A 80 -21.16 -40.24 -2.97
CA PHE A 80 -21.11 -40.36 -4.43
C PHE A 80 -21.09 -39.01 -5.16
N GLN A 81 -21.74 -37.98 -4.62
CA GLN A 81 -21.80 -36.65 -5.24
C GLN A 81 -21.63 -35.53 -4.20
N GLU A 82 -20.49 -34.85 -4.26
CA GLU A 82 -20.09 -33.84 -3.29
C GLU A 82 -20.99 -32.58 -3.24
N ASP A 83 -20.77 -31.74 -2.23
CA ASP A 83 -21.31 -30.38 -2.20
C ASP A 83 -20.50 -29.49 -3.18
N PRO A 84 -21.10 -28.46 -3.81
CA PRO A 84 -20.39 -27.57 -4.75
C PRO A 84 -19.15 -26.90 -4.14
N GLY A 85 -18.10 -26.73 -4.94
CA GLY A 85 -16.87 -26.05 -4.52
C GLY A 85 -16.01 -26.79 -3.49
N VAL A 86 -16.37 -28.03 -3.12
CA VAL A 86 -15.58 -28.87 -2.20
C VAL A 86 -14.81 -29.93 -2.99
N LYS A 87 -13.50 -30.08 -2.73
CA LYS A 87 -12.70 -31.20 -3.26
C LYS A 87 -13.02 -32.47 -2.47
N GLY A 88 -13.63 -33.44 -3.15
CA GLY A 88 -14.02 -34.71 -2.57
C GLY A 88 -12.86 -35.68 -2.34
N CYS A 89 -13.20 -36.86 -1.80
CA CYS A 89 -12.25 -37.96 -1.56
C CYS A 89 -11.98 -38.84 -2.80
N GLY A 90 -12.54 -38.52 -3.98
CA GLY A 90 -12.37 -39.29 -5.22
C GLY A 90 -10.93 -39.30 -5.73
N TRP A 91 -10.49 -40.41 -6.33
CA TRP A 91 -9.13 -40.56 -6.89
C TRP A 91 -8.92 -39.77 -8.19
N PHE A 92 -9.99 -39.57 -8.96
CA PHE A 92 -10.03 -38.73 -10.15
C PHE A 92 -11.38 -38.01 -10.21
N ALA A 93 -11.47 -36.96 -11.01
CA ALA A 93 -12.63 -36.06 -11.08
C ALA A 93 -13.16 -35.63 -9.68
N PRO A 94 -12.32 -35.12 -8.77
CA PRO A 94 -12.68 -34.93 -7.36
C PRO A 94 -13.71 -33.82 -7.10
N TYR A 95 -14.06 -33.00 -8.10
CA TYR A 95 -15.07 -31.94 -7.99
C TYR A 95 -16.40 -32.37 -8.60
N ARG A 96 -17.52 -31.98 -7.98
CA ARG A 96 -18.89 -32.33 -8.42
C ARG A 96 -19.16 -31.96 -9.89
N GLU A 97 -18.56 -30.86 -10.34
CA GLU A 97 -18.75 -30.24 -11.65
C GLU A 97 -18.10 -31.05 -12.79
N GLN A 98 -17.23 -32.02 -12.48
CA GLN A 98 -16.49 -32.81 -13.45
C GLN A 98 -17.28 -34.07 -13.88
N ARG A 99 -17.34 -34.32 -15.20
CA ARG A 99 -18.23 -35.36 -15.81
C ARG A 99 -18.13 -36.75 -15.17
N PHE A 100 -16.95 -37.17 -14.73
CA PHE A 100 -16.71 -38.50 -14.18
C PHE A 100 -16.70 -38.58 -12.64
N HIS A 101 -17.10 -37.51 -11.93
CA HIS A 101 -17.06 -37.43 -10.46
C HIS A 101 -17.78 -38.60 -9.76
N ILE A 102 -19.00 -38.90 -10.22
CA ILE A 102 -19.80 -39.98 -9.65
C ILE A 102 -19.14 -41.34 -9.91
N LEU A 103 -18.56 -41.56 -11.09
CA LEU A 103 -17.84 -42.78 -11.44
C LEU A 103 -16.58 -42.96 -10.57
N GLY A 104 -15.79 -41.89 -10.38
CA GLY A 104 -14.61 -41.92 -9.50
C GLY A 104 -14.95 -42.24 -8.04
N ASN A 105 -16.07 -41.71 -7.53
CA ASN A 105 -16.57 -42.08 -6.21
C ASN A 105 -17.16 -43.50 -6.14
N VAL A 106 -17.88 -43.96 -7.16
CA VAL A 106 -18.41 -45.33 -7.22
C VAL A 106 -17.26 -46.34 -7.22
N LEU A 107 -16.23 -46.15 -8.07
CA LEU A 107 -15.05 -47.01 -8.09
C LEU A 107 -14.32 -46.99 -6.73
N ARG A 108 -14.08 -45.82 -6.15
CA ARG A 108 -13.51 -45.68 -4.81
C ARG A 108 -14.27 -46.50 -3.77
N VAL A 109 -15.60 -46.38 -3.71
CA VAL A 109 -16.44 -47.12 -2.76
C VAL A 109 -16.38 -48.63 -3.03
N LEU A 110 -16.49 -49.05 -4.30
CA LEU A 110 -16.43 -50.46 -4.67
C LEU A 110 -15.08 -51.09 -4.27
N THR A 111 -13.96 -50.45 -4.58
CA THR A 111 -12.62 -50.97 -4.20
C THR A 111 -12.46 -51.04 -2.68
N PHE A 112 -12.90 -50.01 -1.94
CA PHE A 112 -12.88 -50.06 -0.47
C PHE A 112 -13.78 -51.16 0.13
N VAL A 113 -14.90 -51.49 -0.50
CA VAL A 113 -15.78 -52.61 -0.10
C VAL A 113 -15.16 -53.96 -0.45
N ILE A 114 -14.63 -54.12 -1.67
CA ILE A 114 -13.99 -55.36 -2.14
C ILE A 114 -12.80 -55.72 -1.25
N PHE A 115 -11.93 -54.75 -0.96
CA PHE A 115 -10.76 -54.91 -0.09
C PHE A 115 -11.04 -54.49 1.37
N ALA A 116 -12.27 -54.61 1.86
CA ALA A 116 -12.65 -54.13 3.19
C ALA A 116 -11.80 -54.70 4.35
N PRO A 117 -11.44 -56.01 4.42
CA PRO A 117 -10.61 -56.53 5.51
C PRO A 117 -9.23 -55.88 5.55
N PHE A 118 -8.57 -55.73 4.40
CA PHE A 118 -7.25 -55.11 4.29
C PHE A 118 -7.31 -53.61 4.58
N THR A 119 -8.26 -52.90 3.98
CA THR A 119 -8.41 -51.44 4.14
C THR A 119 -8.99 -51.01 5.49
N SER A 120 -9.40 -51.96 6.34
CA SER A 120 -9.73 -51.71 7.75
C SER A 120 -8.49 -51.61 8.65
N ILE A 121 -7.33 -52.13 8.22
CA ILE A 121 -6.10 -52.15 9.01
C ILE A 121 -5.37 -50.80 8.86
N PRO A 122 -5.09 -50.06 9.95
CA PRO A 122 -4.44 -48.74 9.89
C PRO A 122 -2.94 -48.78 9.56
N ALA A 123 -2.36 -49.95 9.27
CA ALA A 123 -0.94 -50.08 8.90
C ALA A 123 -0.59 -49.32 7.61
N GLY A 124 -1.53 -49.25 6.65
CA GLY A 124 -1.39 -48.46 5.44
C GLY A 124 -1.29 -46.95 5.68
N ASP A 125 -1.82 -46.44 6.80
CA ASP A 125 -1.70 -45.02 7.16
C ASP A 125 -0.29 -44.66 7.67
N ALA A 126 0.45 -45.60 8.26
CA ALA A 126 1.83 -45.36 8.71
C ALA A 126 2.77 -45.21 7.49
N LEU A 127 2.76 -46.19 6.60
CA LEU A 127 3.47 -46.13 5.31
C LEU A 127 3.00 -44.93 4.46
N GLY A 128 1.68 -44.70 4.39
CA GLY A 128 1.09 -43.59 3.67
C GLY A 128 1.52 -42.22 4.18
N ASN A 129 1.63 -42.02 5.50
CA ASN A 129 2.14 -40.77 6.08
C ASN A 129 3.65 -40.60 5.83
N ILE A 130 4.44 -41.68 5.85
CA ILE A 130 5.88 -41.63 5.52
C ILE A 130 6.07 -41.18 4.06
N VAL A 131 5.36 -41.81 3.12
CA VAL A 131 5.41 -41.46 1.69
C VAL A 131 4.84 -40.05 1.43
N TYR A 132 3.76 -39.66 2.10
CA TYR A 132 3.18 -38.31 1.98
C TYR A 132 4.14 -37.21 2.47
N ASN A 133 4.84 -37.45 3.58
CA ASN A 133 5.86 -36.53 4.10
C ASN A 133 7.09 -36.46 3.18
N LEU A 134 7.48 -37.57 2.53
CA LEU A 134 8.55 -37.60 1.53
C LEU A 134 8.20 -36.81 0.26
N ILE A 135 6.97 -36.90 -0.23
CA ILE A 135 6.53 -36.21 -1.46
C ILE A 135 6.36 -34.70 -1.24
N LEU A 136 6.01 -34.26 -0.02
CA LEU A 136 5.85 -32.83 0.31
C LEU A 136 7.17 -32.05 0.47
N LEU A 137 8.32 -32.70 0.36
CA LEU A 137 9.63 -32.02 0.38
C LEU A 137 9.91 -31.22 -0.90
N GLY A 138 9.32 -31.60 -2.04
CA GLY A 138 9.59 -31.02 -3.36
C GLY A 138 9.04 -29.60 -3.61
N TRP A 139 8.81 -28.81 -2.57
CA TRP A 139 8.29 -27.43 -2.63
C TRP A 139 9.29 -26.37 -2.13
N PHE A 140 10.46 -26.76 -1.60
CA PHE A 140 11.28 -25.87 -0.76
C PHE A 140 12.72 -25.62 -1.24
N ASP A 141 13.20 -26.29 -2.29
CA ASP A 141 14.50 -25.98 -2.91
C ASP A 141 14.40 -24.80 -3.90
N GLU A 142 13.98 -23.64 -3.39
CA GLU A 142 14.04 -22.38 -4.13
C GLU A 142 15.45 -21.78 -4.00
N PHE A 143 16.27 -21.98 -5.04
CA PHE A 143 17.68 -21.56 -5.06
C PHE A 143 17.83 -20.03 -4.93
N VAL A 144 18.88 -19.60 -4.25
CA VAL A 144 19.28 -18.19 -4.13
C VAL A 144 19.89 -17.71 -5.45
N ASP A 145 19.02 -17.41 -6.42
CA ASP A 145 19.38 -16.72 -7.64
C ASP A 145 19.80 -15.27 -7.32
N THR A 146 21.02 -14.89 -7.68
CA THR A 146 21.57 -13.55 -7.40
C THR A 146 20.83 -12.50 -8.22
N PRO A 147 20.02 -11.61 -7.63
CA PRO A 147 19.26 -10.64 -8.39
C PRO A 147 20.19 -9.58 -8.99
N ASP A 148 19.94 -9.22 -10.26
CA ASP A 148 20.53 -8.01 -10.82
C ASP A 148 19.90 -6.77 -10.18
N ALA A 149 20.74 -6.02 -9.47
CA ALA A 149 20.42 -4.73 -8.89
C ALA A 149 19.95 -3.76 -9.98
N VAL A 150 18.86 -3.02 -9.75
CA VAL A 150 18.36 -2.02 -10.70
C VAL A 150 19.47 -1.02 -11.04
N LEU A 151 20.33 -0.68 -10.07
CA LEU A 151 21.50 0.18 -10.21
C LEU A 151 22.51 -0.27 -11.32
N ARG A 152 22.49 -1.53 -11.77
CA ARG A 152 23.32 -2.02 -12.90
C ARG A 152 22.79 -1.59 -14.28
N HIS A 153 21.51 -1.24 -14.38
CA HIS A 153 20.84 -0.92 -15.64
C HIS A 153 20.30 0.52 -15.62
N PRO A 154 21.18 1.55 -15.55
CA PRO A 154 20.76 2.94 -15.61
C PRO A 154 19.87 3.17 -16.84
N PRO A 155 18.72 3.85 -16.70
CA PRO A 155 17.78 3.98 -17.82
C PRO A 155 18.50 4.58 -19.04
N GLU A 156 18.69 3.77 -20.09
CA GLU A 156 19.66 4.08 -21.16
C GLU A 156 19.43 5.47 -21.76
N PRO A 157 20.41 6.39 -21.76
CA PRO A 157 20.21 7.71 -22.34
C PRO A 157 19.77 7.55 -23.80
N PHE A 158 18.80 8.35 -24.24
CA PHE A 158 18.44 8.41 -25.66
C PHE A 158 19.69 8.83 -26.43
N THR A 159 20.32 7.89 -27.14
CA THR A 159 21.22 8.22 -28.23
C THR A 159 20.40 8.89 -29.31
N PRO A 160 20.65 10.17 -29.66
CA PRO A 160 20.08 10.74 -30.86
C PRO A 160 20.58 9.88 -32.02
N ILE A 161 19.68 9.37 -32.86
CA ILE A 161 20.06 8.68 -34.09
C ILE A 161 20.88 9.69 -34.91
N PRO A 162 22.17 9.44 -35.19
CA PRO A 162 22.95 10.37 -35.99
C PRO A 162 22.30 10.51 -37.37
N LEU A 163 22.03 11.75 -37.80
CA LEU A 163 21.56 11.96 -39.16
C LEU A 163 22.62 11.46 -40.14
N VAL A 164 22.15 10.80 -41.21
CA VAL A 164 22.98 10.20 -42.27
C VAL A 164 23.95 11.24 -42.82
N GLY A 165 25.26 10.95 -42.75
CA GLY A 165 26.31 11.91 -43.09
C GLY A 165 27.68 11.28 -43.37
N HIS A 166 27.85 10.78 -44.59
CA HIS A 166 29.11 10.31 -45.19
C HIS A 166 29.74 8.99 -44.68
N ILE A 167 30.63 8.48 -45.54
CA ILE A 167 31.23 7.14 -45.57
C ILE A 167 32.75 7.36 -45.68
N ASP A 168 33.55 6.60 -44.92
CA ASP A 168 34.73 5.85 -45.43
C ASP A 168 35.49 5.15 -44.27
N GLU A 169 36.01 3.96 -44.57
CA GLU A 169 36.86 3.09 -43.72
C GLU A 169 38.37 3.34 -44.01
N PRO A 170 39.38 2.72 -43.35
CA PRO A 170 39.35 1.46 -42.58
C PRO A 170 40.14 1.44 -41.24
N LEU A 171 40.14 0.25 -40.63
CA LEU A 171 40.81 -0.20 -39.39
C LEU A 171 42.28 0.24 -39.21
N HIS A 172 42.70 0.49 -37.96
CA HIS A 172 44.01 0.05 -37.40
C HIS A 172 44.06 0.10 -35.86
N GLY A 173 44.62 -0.94 -35.21
CA GLY A 173 45.22 -0.89 -33.86
C GLY A 173 44.30 -0.90 -32.61
N GLY A 174 44.56 -1.82 -31.68
CA GLY A 174 44.14 -1.75 -30.26
C GLY A 174 45.32 -1.34 -29.34
N PRO A 175 45.33 -1.64 -28.02
CA PRO A 175 44.40 -2.50 -27.26
C PRO A 175 43.80 -1.78 -26.02
N ASP A 176 43.76 -2.46 -24.87
CA ASP A 176 43.38 -2.00 -23.52
C ASP A 176 41.92 -1.63 -23.26
N ILE A 177 41.11 -2.69 -23.07
CA ILE A 177 39.88 -2.64 -22.28
C ILE A 177 40.26 -2.33 -20.82
N SER A 178 40.32 -1.05 -20.49
CA SER A 178 40.25 -0.61 -19.10
C SER A 178 38.91 -1.07 -18.52
N PRO A 179 38.86 -1.64 -17.29
CA PRO A 179 37.60 -2.03 -16.68
C PRO A 179 36.73 -0.78 -16.54
N SER A 180 35.51 -0.87 -17.08
CA SER A 180 34.64 0.30 -17.27
C SER A 180 34.48 1.08 -15.96
N THR A 181 34.66 2.40 -16.05
CA THR A 181 34.48 3.33 -14.95
C THR A 181 33.16 3.04 -14.26
N SER A 182 33.19 2.79 -12.96
CA SER A 182 31.96 2.68 -12.15
C SER A 182 31.09 3.89 -12.49
N PRO A 183 29.86 3.71 -13.02
CA PRO A 183 29.02 4.84 -13.35
C PRO A 183 28.72 5.57 -12.05
N ASP A 184 29.22 6.79 -11.91
CA ASP A 184 28.98 7.55 -10.68
C ASP A 184 27.48 7.84 -10.63
N VAL A 185 26.82 7.25 -9.62
CA VAL A 185 25.36 7.29 -9.49
C VAL A 185 24.93 8.47 -8.61
N TYR A 186 25.82 8.92 -7.74
CA TYR A 186 25.55 9.85 -6.67
C TYR A 186 25.71 11.30 -7.14
N GLU A 187 24.62 12.07 -7.14
CA GLU A 187 24.79 13.52 -7.36
C GLU A 187 25.42 14.17 -6.12
N PRO A 188 26.60 14.82 -6.21
CA PRO A 188 27.10 15.65 -5.14
C PRO A 188 26.11 16.80 -4.86
N LEU A 189 26.25 17.47 -3.72
CA LEU A 189 25.23 18.39 -3.19
C LEU A 189 25.09 19.69 -4.01
N SER A 190 24.44 19.60 -5.16
CA SER A 190 24.07 20.73 -6.01
C SER A 190 22.92 21.52 -5.36
N TYR A 191 23.24 22.67 -4.80
CA TYR A 191 22.31 23.62 -4.16
C TYR A 191 22.05 24.89 -4.99
N LYS A 192 22.67 25.00 -6.17
CA LYS A 192 22.65 26.21 -6.99
C LYS A 192 21.70 26.01 -8.17
N PRO A 193 20.68 26.86 -8.37
CA PRO A 193 19.95 26.91 -9.63
C PRO A 193 20.90 27.41 -10.73
N ARG A 194 20.60 27.07 -11.99
CA ARG A 194 21.40 27.55 -13.14
C ARG A 194 21.19 29.04 -13.39
N TRP A 195 19.92 29.49 -13.35
CA TRP A 195 19.53 30.87 -13.59
C TRP A 195 18.92 31.52 -12.34
N MET A 196 19.07 32.83 -12.22
CA MET A 196 18.49 33.65 -11.15
C MET A 196 17.99 34.97 -11.73
N LEU A 197 16.98 35.58 -11.11
CA LEU A 197 16.55 36.93 -11.44
C LEU A 197 17.16 37.93 -10.46
N GLU A 198 17.98 38.85 -10.98
CA GLU A 198 18.32 40.11 -10.31
C GLU A 198 17.14 41.07 -10.51
N VAL A 199 16.34 41.29 -9.47
CA VAL A 199 15.11 42.08 -9.55
C VAL A 199 15.28 43.42 -8.83
N THR A 200 15.17 44.51 -9.60
CA THR A 200 15.18 45.87 -9.08
C THR A 200 13.76 46.26 -8.67
N ILE A 201 13.61 46.62 -7.41
CA ILE A 201 12.38 47.12 -6.81
C ILE A 201 12.59 48.61 -6.53
N ARG A 202 11.68 49.46 -7.02
CA ARG A 202 11.69 50.90 -6.76
C ARG A 202 10.38 51.37 -6.14
N ASP A 203 10.47 52.22 -5.15
CA ASP A 203 9.32 52.80 -4.41
C ASP A 203 8.28 51.73 -3.96
N GLY A 204 8.78 50.52 -3.64
CA GLY A 204 7.97 49.38 -3.23
C GLY A 204 7.24 48.66 -4.38
N GLN A 205 7.63 48.86 -5.64
CA GLN A 205 7.04 48.23 -6.83
C GLN A 205 8.12 47.57 -7.71
N TYR A 206 7.70 46.61 -8.55
CA TYR A 206 8.58 46.01 -9.57
C TYR A 206 9.00 47.08 -10.60
N ALA A 207 10.30 47.32 -10.75
CA ALA A 207 10.83 48.28 -11.73
C ALA A 207 11.49 47.58 -12.93
N SER A 208 12.38 46.62 -12.68
CA SER A 208 13.11 45.88 -13.72
C SER A 208 13.59 44.53 -13.23
N ARG A 209 13.90 43.62 -14.16
CA ARG A 209 14.65 42.39 -13.91
C ARG A 209 15.82 42.28 -14.88
N LYS A 210 16.87 41.58 -14.47
CA LYS A 210 17.89 40.98 -15.33
C LYS A 210 17.99 39.50 -14.93
N GLN A 211 18.01 38.59 -15.90
CA GLN A 211 18.36 37.20 -15.61
C GLN A 211 19.89 37.04 -15.65
N ILE A 212 20.45 36.26 -14.73
CA ILE A 212 21.89 36.01 -14.58
C ILE A 212 22.19 34.52 -14.43
N ASN A 213 23.38 34.09 -14.84
CA ASN A 213 23.83 32.71 -14.73
C ASN A 213 24.47 32.50 -13.36
N TRP A 214 23.67 32.08 -12.39
CA TRP A 214 24.02 32.04 -10.97
C TRP A 214 25.22 31.13 -10.63
N VAL A 215 25.56 30.21 -11.53
CA VAL A 215 26.72 29.32 -11.43
C VAL A 215 27.94 29.89 -12.15
N ALA A 216 27.80 30.31 -13.41
CA ALA A 216 28.93 30.78 -14.23
C ALA A 216 29.41 32.20 -13.86
N ASP A 217 28.50 33.07 -13.42
CA ASP A 217 28.81 34.45 -13.02
C ASP A 217 29.41 34.53 -11.59
N GLU A 218 29.66 33.38 -10.94
CA GLU A 218 30.12 33.17 -9.55
C GLU A 218 29.32 33.85 -8.42
N VAL A 219 28.32 34.69 -8.72
CA VAL A 219 27.48 35.47 -7.78
C VAL A 219 26.97 34.65 -6.60
N GLY A 220 26.58 33.39 -6.84
CA GLY A 220 26.08 32.45 -5.84
C GLY A 220 27.12 31.93 -4.82
N SER A 221 28.32 32.51 -4.77
CA SER A 221 29.30 32.34 -3.68
C SER A 221 29.10 33.36 -2.54
N SER A 222 28.62 34.55 -2.85
CA SER A 222 28.63 35.74 -1.98
C SER A 222 27.24 36.27 -1.66
N HIS A 223 26.24 35.97 -2.50
CA HIS A 223 24.90 36.57 -2.41
C HIS A 223 23.83 35.59 -1.92
N ARG A 224 22.87 36.13 -1.16
CA ARG A 224 21.69 35.42 -0.65
C ARG A 224 20.52 35.61 -1.63
N TYR A 225 19.75 34.56 -1.88
CA TYR A 225 18.58 34.58 -2.75
C TYR A 225 17.29 34.14 -2.04
N THR A 226 16.16 34.51 -2.64
CA THR A 226 14.81 34.13 -2.23
C THR A 226 14.23 33.17 -3.27
N ALA A 227 13.65 32.05 -2.84
CA ALA A 227 12.91 31.14 -3.74
C ALA A 227 11.40 31.33 -3.53
N ILE A 228 10.64 31.51 -4.61
CA ILE A 228 9.18 31.68 -4.54
C ILE A 228 8.49 30.38 -4.94
N SER A 229 7.68 29.85 -4.03
CA SER A 229 6.79 28.71 -4.28
C SER A 229 5.32 29.11 -4.30
N TYR A 230 4.58 28.49 -5.22
CA TYR A 230 3.19 28.79 -5.51
C TYR A 230 2.53 27.62 -6.26
N ASP A 231 1.20 27.63 -6.29
CA ASP A 231 0.44 26.84 -7.26
C ASP A 231 0.21 27.66 -8.55
N MET A 232 0.40 27.03 -9.72
CA MET A 232 0.20 27.67 -11.02
C MET A 232 -1.26 28.08 -11.25
N GLY A 233 -2.24 27.36 -10.68
CA GLY A 233 -3.63 27.81 -10.62
C GLY A 233 -3.78 29.13 -9.86
N SER A 234 -3.12 29.22 -8.71
CA SER A 234 -3.10 30.41 -7.86
C SER A 234 -2.43 31.63 -8.51
N ALA A 235 -1.31 31.44 -9.22
CA ALA A 235 -0.71 32.53 -10.00
C ALA A 235 -1.57 32.92 -11.21
N TYR A 236 -2.26 31.97 -11.85
CA TYR A 236 -3.19 32.25 -12.94
C TYR A 236 -4.39 33.12 -12.51
N VAL A 237 -4.83 33.03 -11.24
CA VAL A 237 -5.82 33.96 -10.68
C VAL A 237 -5.28 35.40 -10.65
N LEU A 238 -4.05 35.62 -10.15
CA LEU A 238 -3.42 36.96 -10.20
C LEU A 238 -3.27 37.48 -11.63
N PHE A 239 -2.94 36.60 -12.58
CA PHE A 239 -2.82 36.92 -14.00
C PHE A 239 -4.15 37.37 -14.60
N SER A 240 -5.24 36.65 -14.29
CA SER A 240 -6.59 36.95 -14.75
C SER A 240 -7.15 38.25 -14.11
N GLU A 241 -6.93 38.44 -12.81
CA GLU A 241 -7.31 39.67 -12.08
C GLU A 241 -6.53 40.90 -12.58
N ALA A 242 -5.31 40.72 -13.09
CA ALA A 242 -4.52 41.76 -13.75
C ALA A 242 -4.97 42.09 -15.18
N GLY A 243 -6.12 41.56 -15.62
CA GLY A 243 -6.68 41.80 -16.96
C GLY A 243 -5.90 41.14 -18.09
N LYS A 244 -5.17 40.05 -17.81
CA LYS A 244 -4.35 39.33 -18.80
C LYS A 244 -5.01 38.02 -19.19
N HIS A 245 -4.92 37.70 -20.48
CA HIS A 245 -5.43 36.47 -21.07
C HIS A 245 -4.30 35.61 -21.63
N THR A 246 -4.51 34.30 -21.66
CA THR A 246 -3.61 33.32 -22.27
C THR A 246 -3.56 33.51 -23.78
N GLU A 247 -2.50 33.03 -24.42
CA GLU A 247 -2.44 32.92 -25.88
C GLU A 247 -3.20 31.67 -26.35
N ASP A 248 -3.82 31.76 -27.53
CA ASP A 248 -4.66 30.70 -28.12
C ASP A 248 -3.95 30.06 -29.33
N PRO A 249 -4.07 28.72 -29.54
CA PRO A 249 -4.68 27.72 -28.66
C PRO A 249 -3.68 27.11 -27.66
N SER A 250 -4.17 26.68 -26.50
CA SER A 250 -3.38 25.87 -25.56
C SER A 250 -2.98 24.52 -26.19
N PRO A 251 -1.72 24.05 -26.03
CA PRO A 251 -1.26 22.80 -26.63
C PRO A 251 -1.99 21.56 -26.10
N GLU A 252 -2.11 20.53 -26.94
CA GLU A 252 -2.92 19.33 -26.67
C GLU A 252 -2.66 18.71 -25.29
N GLY A 253 -3.74 18.43 -24.55
CA GLY A 253 -3.70 17.84 -23.22
C GLY A 253 -3.20 18.75 -22.10
N LYS A 254 -2.75 19.98 -22.38
CA LYS A 254 -2.23 20.94 -21.39
C LYS A 254 -3.15 22.17 -21.27
N LYS A 255 -3.12 22.83 -20.10
CA LYS A 255 -3.92 24.02 -19.78
C LYS A 255 -3.25 25.35 -20.18
N TRP A 256 -1.93 25.37 -20.29
CA TRP A 256 -1.12 26.56 -20.50
C TRP A 256 0.11 26.21 -21.35
N SER A 257 0.48 27.08 -22.29
CA SER A 257 1.76 26.99 -23.02
C SER A 257 2.95 27.37 -22.12
N PRO A 258 4.21 27.07 -22.50
CA PRO A 258 5.39 27.56 -21.77
C PRO A 258 5.43 29.10 -21.70
N ALA A 259 5.02 29.78 -22.77
CA ALA A 259 4.91 31.24 -22.81
C ALA A 259 3.86 31.77 -21.80
N ASP A 260 2.69 31.15 -21.71
CA ASP A 260 1.69 31.49 -20.69
C ASP A 260 2.25 31.30 -19.28
N ARG A 261 2.95 30.19 -19.02
CA ARG A 261 3.54 29.89 -17.70
C ARG A 261 4.58 30.94 -17.30
N ARG A 262 5.45 31.36 -18.22
CA ARG A 262 6.36 32.51 -18.03
C ARG A 262 5.59 33.81 -17.76
N ARG A 263 4.53 34.11 -18.53
CA ARG A 263 3.70 35.32 -18.38
C ARG A 263 2.89 35.37 -17.07
N ILE A 264 2.40 34.22 -16.60
CA ILE A 264 1.73 34.03 -15.31
C ILE A 264 2.71 34.24 -14.15
N SER A 265 3.89 33.63 -14.24
CA SER A 265 4.97 33.77 -13.25
C SER A 265 5.47 35.22 -13.14
N LYS A 266 5.60 35.92 -14.26
CA LYS A 266 5.90 37.36 -14.32
C LYS A 266 4.87 38.20 -13.55
N GLN A 267 3.58 37.81 -13.52
CA GLN A 267 2.57 38.49 -12.71
C GLN A 267 2.71 38.21 -11.21
N LEU A 268 3.01 36.96 -10.82
CA LEU A 268 3.29 36.63 -9.42
C LEU A 268 4.50 37.41 -8.88
N LEU A 269 5.55 37.58 -9.68
CA LEU A 269 6.71 38.38 -9.31
C LEU A 269 6.33 39.85 -9.06
N ILE A 270 5.50 40.44 -9.93
CA ILE A 270 5.01 41.82 -9.76
C ILE A 270 4.20 41.97 -8.47
N GLU A 271 3.32 41.00 -8.17
CA GLU A 271 2.55 40.99 -6.91
C GLU A 271 3.47 40.83 -5.68
N TYR A 272 4.50 39.97 -5.75
CA TYR A 272 5.48 39.80 -4.67
C TYR A 272 6.29 41.08 -4.39
N CYS A 273 6.78 41.76 -5.43
CA CYS A 273 7.51 43.03 -5.29
C CYS A 273 6.63 44.11 -4.64
N SER A 274 5.33 44.12 -4.98
CA SER A 274 4.33 45.11 -4.56
C SER A 274 3.64 44.79 -3.22
N ALA A 275 3.88 43.61 -2.65
CA ALA A 275 3.22 43.16 -1.43
C ALA A 275 3.73 43.89 -0.18
N LYS A 276 2.80 44.28 0.70
CA LYS A 276 3.10 45.02 1.94
C LYS A 276 3.81 44.11 2.95
N ARG A 277 5.06 44.45 3.30
CA ARG A 277 5.90 43.64 4.19
C ARG A 277 5.62 43.95 5.67
N ASP A 278 5.80 42.94 6.51
CA ASP A 278 5.67 43.01 7.96
C ASP A 278 6.84 43.72 8.67
N ARG A 279 7.98 43.81 8.00
CA ARG A 279 9.18 44.51 8.47
C ARG A 279 9.48 45.68 7.56
N GLU A 280 10.06 46.74 8.13
CA GLU A 280 10.66 47.81 7.35
C GLU A 280 11.82 47.25 6.53
N VAL A 281 11.68 47.36 5.21
CA VAL A 281 12.70 47.02 4.22
C VAL A 281 12.70 48.17 3.22
N SER A 282 13.88 48.63 2.80
CA SER A 282 14.00 49.76 1.85
C SER A 282 13.07 49.60 0.65
N GLN A 283 12.31 50.65 0.35
CA GLN A 283 11.40 50.68 -0.80
C GLN A 283 12.17 50.57 -2.13
N ASN A 284 13.41 51.07 -2.14
CA ASN A 284 14.38 50.97 -3.23
C ASN A 284 15.43 49.90 -2.89
N ARG A 285 15.45 48.76 -3.62
CA ARG A 285 16.34 47.62 -3.35
C ARG A 285 16.49 46.69 -4.57
N THR A 286 17.56 45.90 -4.59
CA THR A 286 17.71 44.75 -5.50
C THR A 286 17.58 43.45 -4.71
N GLU A 287 16.84 42.48 -5.23
CA GLU A 287 16.68 41.14 -4.66
C GLU A 287 17.04 40.06 -5.70
N PHE A 288 17.80 39.05 -5.30
CA PHE A 288 18.01 37.84 -6.11
C PHE A 288 16.87 36.86 -5.85
N ILE A 289 16.13 36.52 -6.90
CA ILE A 289 14.88 35.75 -6.82
C ILE A 289 14.94 34.58 -7.79
N TRP A 290 14.69 33.37 -7.28
CA TRP A 290 14.41 32.18 -8.06
C TRP A 290 12.90 31.94 -8.10
N LEU A 291 12.39 31.72 -9.30
CA LEU A 291 10.97 31.50 -9.59
C LEU A 291 10.90 30.52 -10.76
N ASP A 292 10.58 29.26 -10.46
CA ASP A 292 10.65 28.08 -11.35
C ASP A 292 10.54 28.37 -12.86
N GLU A 293 9.34 28.61 -13.40
CA GLU A 293 9.07 28.79 -14.83
C GLU A 293 9.70 30.06 -15.44
N PHE A 294 10.29 30.92 -14.61
CA PHE A 294 10.95 32.17 -14.99
C PHE A 294 12.49 32.09 -14.84
N CYS A 295 13.01 30.95 -14.36
CA CYS A 295 14.43 30.63 -14.18
C CYS A 295 14.87 29.36 -14.93
N LEU A 296 14.15 28.95 -15.99
CA LEU A 296 14.44 27.70 -16.74
C LEU A 296 15.47 27.88 -17.86
N SER A 297 15.22 28.84 -18.76
CA SER A 297 16.08 29.16 -19.91
C SER A 297 16.49 30.63 -19.89
N GLU A 298 17.46 30.97 -20.76
CA GLU A 298 17.87 32.34 -21.01
C GLU A 298 16.70 33.24 -21.48
N ASP A 299 16.66 34.48 -20.97
CA ASP A 299 15.57 35.46 -21.13
C ASP A 299 15.65 36.20 -22.48
N CYS A 300 15.57 35.44 -23.57
CA CYS A 300 15.67 35.90 -24.96
C CYS A 300 14.46 36.73 -25.45
N GLU A 301 14.09 37.82 -24.75
CA GLU A 301 13.06 38.80 -25.17
C GLU A 301 13.36 39.46 -26.55
N TRP A 302 14.53 39.19 -27.16
CA TRP A 302 15.05 39.87 -28.37
C TRP A 302 15.39 38.96 -29.56
N ILE A 303 15.52 37.65 -29.37
CA ILE A 303 16.11 36.74 -30.36
C ILE A 303 15.06 35.74 -30.88
N LYS A 304 14.57 35.97 -32.11
CA LYS A 304 13.69 35.04 -32.85
C LYS A 304 14.45 33.82 -33.42
N VAL A 305 15.31 33.19 -32.64
CA VAL A 305 15.85 31.87 -32.98
C VAL A 305 14.72 30.84 -32.88
N LYS A 306 14.81 29.79 -33.70
CA LYS A 306 13.78 28.76 -33.87
C LYS A 306 13.67 27.90 -32.60
N TRP A 307 12.87 28.38 -31.64
CA TRP A 307 12.62 27.81 -30.33
C TRP A 307 12.35 26.29 -30.41
N ASN A 308 13.15 25.48 -29.72
CA ASN A 308 12.93 24.04 -29.63
C ASN A 308 12.15 23.70 -28.35
N PRO A 309 10.87 23.26 -28.45
CA PRO A 309 10.05 22.98 -27.27
C PRO A 309 10.54 21.76 -26.48
N ASP A 310 11.29 20.84 -27.09
CA ASP A 310 11.84 19.68 -26.39
C ASP A 310 13.08 20.01 -25.55
N GLU A 311 13.88 21.01 -25.96
CA GLU A 311 14.98 21.55 -25.16
C GLU A 311 14.44 22.28 -23.92
N GLU A 312 13.44 23.17 -24.08
CA GLU A 312 12.80 23.83 -22.93
C GLU A 312 12.12 22.83 -21.99
N LYS A 313 11.53 21.75 -22.53
CA LYS A 313 10.97 20.65 -21.73
C LYS A 313 12.06 19.92 -20.92
N GLN A 314 13.24 19.70 -21.49
CA GLN A 314 14.36 19.04 -20.83
C GLN A 314 15.02 19.95 -19.78
N GLU A 315 15.28 21.23 -20.09
CA GLU A 315 15.79 22.20 -19.10
C GLU A 315 14.81 22.36 -17.92
N ARG A 316 13.51 22.46 -18.19
CA ARG A 316 12.45 22.49 -17.17
C ARG A 316 12.54 21.29 -16.22
N LYS A 317 12.68 20.10 -16.78
CA LYS A 317 12.77 18.83 -16.06
C LYS A 317 14.07 18.72 -15.25
N GLU A 318 15.18 19.26 -15.73
CA GLU A 318 16.44 19.28 -14.99
C GLU A 318 16.43 20.23 -13.79
N GLU A 319 15.94 21.47 -13.95
CA GLU A 319 15.83 22.40 -12.80
C GLU A 319 14.73 21.95 -11.81
N LEU A 320 13.64 21.32 -12.26
CA LEU A 320 12.66 20.71 -11.35
C LEU A 320 13.22 19.50 -10.59
N GLY A 321 14.10 18.72 -11.20
CA GLY A 321 14.89 17.69 -10.50
C GLY A 321 15.85 18.25 -9.45
N ARG A 322 16.22 19.53 -9.55
CA ARG A 322 17.03 20.28 -8.56
C ARG A 322 16.19 21.07 -7.55
N LEU A 323 14.87 21.18 -7.71
CA LEU A 323 13.98 22.07 -6.95
C LEU A 323 14.22 22.00 -5.44
N THR A 324 14.20 20.81 -4.84
CA THR A 324 14.47 20.62 -3.40
C THR A 324 15.86 21.10 -2.98
N GLY A 325 16.87 20.98 -3.85
CA GLY A 325 18.22 21.51 -3.63
C GLY A 325 18.25 23.04 -3.62
N ILE A 326 17.50 23.67 -4.55
CA ILE A 326 17.37 25.12 -4.69
C ILE A 326 16.62 25.72 -3.49
N PHE A 327 15.46 25.17 -3.11
CA PHE A 327 14.72 25.65 -1.93
C PHE A 327 15.48 25.43 -0.61
N ARG A 328 16.30 24.38 -0.50
CA ARG A 328 17.24 24.18 0.62
C ARG A 328 18.41 25.16 0.62
N GLY A 329 18.86 25.63 -0.55
CA GLY A 329 19.89 26.65 -0.69
C GLY A 329 19.39 28.09 -0.47
N ALA A 330 18.08 28.33 -0.59
CA ALA A 330 17.48 29.65 -0.46
C ALA A 330 17.59 30.24 0.96
N HIS A 331 17.87 31.54 1.05
CA HIS A 331 17.89 32.26 2.32
C HIS A 331 16.49 32.58 2.86
N THR A 332 15.50 32.66 1.97
CA THR A 332 14.08 32.81 2.33
C THR A 332 13.25 32.07 1.30
N VAL A 333 12.26 31.33 1.78
CA VAL A 333 11.25 30.67 0.95
C VAL A 333 9.94 31.45 1.07
N VAL A 334 9.44 31.97 -0.05
CA VAL A 334 8.13 32.62 -0.12
C VAL A 334 7.09 31.56 -0.49
N VAL A 335 5.96 31.54 0.19
CA VAL A 335 4.84 30.62 -0.08
C VAL A 335 3.57 31.40 -0.41
N PHE A 336 2.92 31.06 -1.53
CA PHE A 336 1.74 31.76 -2.05
C PHE A 336 0.62 30.82 -2.50
N CYS A 337 -0.62 31.22 -2.23
CA CYS A 337 -1.80 30.75 -2.93
C CYS A 337 -2.83 31.89 -3.07
N GLN A 338 -3.81 31.69 -3.96
CA GLN A 338 -4.88 32.65 -4.25
C GLN A 338 -5.84 32.91 -3.07
N ASP A 339 -5.91 31.98 -2.11
CA ASP A 339 -7.01 31.88 -1.15
C ASP A 339 -6.93 33.01 -0.11
N LEU A 340 -8.02 33.76 0.08
CA LEU A 340 -8.05 34.94 0.94
C LEU A 340 -7.82 34.58 2.42
N GLY A 341 -6.94 35.30 3.09
CA GLY A 341 -6.60 35.08 4.49
C GLY A 341 -5.78 33.82 4.78
N CYS A 342 -5.38 33.06 3.76
CA CYS A 342 -4.67 31.79 3.94
C CYS A 342 -3.32 31.96 4.66
N ASP A 343 -3.10 31.16 5.71
CA ASP A 343 -1.83 31.07 6.45
C ASP A 343 -0.88 30.00 5.89
N HIS A 344 -1.30 29.28 4.85
CA HIS A 344 -0.59 28.17 4.19
C HIS A 344 -0.24 26.98 5.10
N THR A 345 -0.74 26.91 6.34
CA THR A 345 -0.54 25.75 7.25
C THR A 345 -1.67 24.71 7.15
N VAL A 346 -2.80 25.09 6.56
CA VAL A 346 -4.04 24.27 6.46
C VAL A 346 -4.16 23.51 5.14
N PHE A 347 -4.68 22.28 5.19
CA PHE A 347 -4.79 21.36 4.03
C PHE A 347 -5.78 21.79 2.94
N ALA A 348 -6.64 22.78 3.23
CA ALA A 348 -7.49 23.40 2.22
C ALA A 348 -6.69 24.17 1.16
N CYS A 349 -5.53 24.73 1.54
CA CYS A 349 -4.66 25.55 0.69
C CYS A 349 -4.24 24.81 -0.58
N GLN A 350 -4.40 25.44 -1.76
CA GLN A 350 -4.06 24.80 -3.04
C GLN A 350 -2.56 24.50 -3.17
N TRP A 351 -1.70 25.42 -2.69
CA TRP A 351 -0.25 25.20 -2.63
C TRP A 351 0.09 23.96 -1.78
N GLY A 352 -0.58 23.78 -0.64
CA GLY A 352 -0.32 22.69 0.30
C GLY A 352 -0.53 21.28 -0.25
N LYS A 353 -1.24 21.14 -1.39
CA LYS A 353 -1.56 19.86 -2.06
C LYS A 353 -0.52 19.45 -3.11
N ARG A 354 0.39 20.34 -3.51
CA ARG A 354 1.42 20.03 -4.52
C ARG A 354 2.41 18.96 -4.00
N LEU A 355 2.85 18.11 -4.93
CA LEU A 355 3.92 17.13 -4.73
C LEU A 355 5.19 17.76 -4.12
N PHE A 356 5.69 18.82 -4.78
CA PHE A 356 6.97 19.46 -4.44
C PHE A 356 7.00 20.20 -3.10
N THR A 357 5.84 20.52 -2.51
CA THR A 357 5.75 21.40 -1.33
C THR A 357 6.50 20.90 -0.10
N LEU A 358 6.75 19.60 0.01
CA LEU A 358 7.66 19.04 1.02
C LEU A 358 9.12 19.47 0.78
N GLY A 359 9.59 19.35 -0.47
CA GLY A 359 10.92 19.76 -0.92
C GLY A 359 11.19 21.25 -0.70
N GLU A 360 10.14 22.06 -0.79
CA GLU A 360 10.20 23.52 -0.68
C GLU A 360 10.37 24.02 0.76
N ILE A 361 9.89 23.30 1.78
CA ILE A 361 9.80 23.80 3.17
C ILE A 361 10.56 22.99 4.22
N LEU A 362 10.80 21.69 4.01
CA LEU A 362 11.37 20.81 5.04
C LEU A 362 12.76 21.24 5.49
N HIS A 363 13.56 21.80 4.57
CA HIS A 363 14.90 22.31 4.85
C HIS A 363 15.01 23.85 4.72
N ALA A 364 13.89 24.55 4.61
CA ALA A 364 13.90 26.00 4.60
C ALA A 364 14.39 26.56 5.95
N ASN A 365 15.14 27.67 5.90
CA ASN A 365 15.64 28.38 7.09
C ASN A 365 14.65 29.45 7.59
N LYS A 366 14.06 30.21 6.64
CA LYS A 366 13.11 31.30 6.88
C LYS A 366 11.98 31.21 5.87
N VAL A 367 10.74 31.42 6.32
CA VAL A 367 9.55 31.43 5.46
C VAL A 367 8.96 32.84 5.41
N GLN A 368 8.46 33.24 4.25
CA GLN A 368 7.61 34.40 4.07
C GLN A 368 6.26 33.98 3.50
N ARG A 369 5.19 34.15 4.28
CA ARG A 369 3.83 33.87 3.83
C ARG A 369 3.30 35.06 3.04
N MET A 370 2.99 34.83 1.78
CA MET A 370 2.34 35.80 0.91
C MET A 370 0.83 35.55 1.00
N THR A 371 0.12 36.41 1.74
CA THR A 371 -1.31 36.23 2.08
C THR A 371 -2.14 37.37 1.49
N ARG A 372 -3.19 37.04 0.75
CA ARG A 372 -4.12 38.01 0.15
C ARG A 372 -5.19 38.42 1.16
N THR A 373 -5.52 39.70 1.25
CA THR A 373 -6.58 40.21 2.14
C THR A 373 -7.48 41.21 1.42
N ARG A 374 -8.78 41.17 1.70
CA ARG A 374 -9.74 42.19 1.24
C ARG A 374 -9.78 43.32 2.26
N LYS A 375 -9.42 44.55 1.86
CA LYS A 375 -9.57 45.74 2.69
C LYS A 375 -10.63 46.66 2.10
N THR A 376 -11.67 46.92 2.88
CA THR A 376 -12.65 47.98 2.59
C THR A 376 -11.94 49.32 2.64
N MET A 377 -11.95 50.05 1.53
CA MET A 377 -11.43 51.42 1.48
C MET A 377 -12.47 52.39 2.09
N PRO A 378 -12.06 53.54 2.64
CA PRO A 378 -13.00 54.62 2.94
C PRO A 378 -13.64 55.08 1.63
N GLY A 379 -14.92 54.75 1.44
CA GLY A 379 -15.63 54.83 0.15
C GLY A 379 -16.44 53.57 -0.19
N GLY A 380 -16.17 52.43 0.48
CA GLY A 380 -16.94 51.20 0.34
C GLY A 380 -16.31 50.15 -0.57
N ASP A 381 -15.54 50.57 -1.58
CA ASP A 381 -14.84 49.67 -2.50
C ASP A 381 -13.83 48.77 -1.77
N ALA A 382 -13.92 47.46 -2.02
CA ALA A 382 -13.14 46.46 -1.33
C ALA A 382 -11.89 46.05 -2.12
N LYS A 383 -10.79 46.79 -1.95
CA LYS A 383 -9.53 46.51 -2.66
C LYS A 383 -8.84 45.27 -2.09
N LEU A 384 -8.44 44.35 -2.98
CA LEU A 384 -7.53 43.26 -2.62
C LEU A 384 -6.11 43.81 -2.40
N THR A 385 -5.49 43.39 -1.30
CA THR A 385 -4.15 43.81 -0.90
C THR A 385 -3.38 42.64 -0.33
N THR A 386 -2.21 42.37 -0.89
CA THR A 386 -1.35 41.24 -0.52
C THR A 386 -0.28 41.68 0.48
N PHE A 387 -0.08 40.84 1.49
CA PHE A 387 0.88 41.05 2.58
C PHE A 387 1.92 39.94 2.61
N LEU A 388 3.15 40.28 2.98
CA LEU A 388 4.25 39.35 3.22
C LEU A 388 4.58 39.34 4.72
N TYR A 389 4.32 38.20 5.37
CA TYR A 389 4.61 37.97 6.79
C TYR A 389 5.86 37.10 6.95
N SER A 390 6.85 37.54 7.74
CA SER A 390 8.19 36.93 7.84
C SER A 390 8.38 36.17 9.16
N GLU A 391 8.58 34.86 9.07
CA GLU A 391 8.71 33.97 10.24
C GLU A 391 9.88 32.97 10.13
N SER A 392 10.25 32.35 11.26
CA SER A 392 11.19 31.23 11.24
C SER A 392 10.53 30.02 10.58
N ALA A 393 11.28 29.29 9.75
CA ALA A 393 10.74 28.09 9.12
C ALA A 393 10.36 27.01 10.14
N GLN A 394 11.03 26.97 11.29
CA GLN A 394 10.65 26.13 12.43
C GLN A 394 9.21 26.43 12.89
N SER A 395 8.85 27.69 13.17
CA SER A 395 7.51 28.04 13.66
C SER A 395 6.42 27.77 12.60
N PHE A 396 6.75 27.99 11.32
CA PHE A 396 5.87 27.63 10.21
C PHE A 396 5.59 26.10 10.18
N ARG A 397 6.65 25.29 10.30
CA ARG A 397 6.55 23.82 10.36
C ARG A 397 5.87 23.33 11.62
N GLU A 398 6.07 23.97 12.77
CA GLU A 398 5.39 23.64 14.03
C GLU A 398 3.87 23.87 13.95
N ARG A 399 3.42 24.99 13.36
CA ARG A 399 1.99 25.20 13.12
C ARG A 399 1.41 24.21 12.12
N MET A 400 2.12 23.92 11.03
CA MET A 400 1.69 22.90 10.06
C MET A 400 1.65 21.48 10.69
N MET A 401 2.56 21.18 11.61
CA MET A 401 2.59 19.94 12.39
C MET A 401 1.40 19.86 13.36
N HIS A 402 1.05 20.97 14.03
CA HIS A 402 -0.16 21.05 14.85
C HIS A 402 -1.42 20.81 14.02
N ARG A 403 -1.56 21.46 12.84
CA ARG A 403 -2.65 21.18 11.90
C ARG A 403 -2.67 19.72 11.47
N ALA A 404 -1.50 19.11 11.21
CA ALA A 404 -1.41 17.71 10.80
C ALA A 404 -1.89 16.75 11.89
N ALA A 405 -1.64 17.05 13.18
CA ALA A 405 -2.21 16.32 14.30
C ALA A 405 -3.73 16.50 14.41
N GLU A 406 -4.23 17.75 14.35
CA GLU A 406 -5.68 18.06 14.36
C GLU A 406 -6.46 17.32 13.26
N ALA A 407 -5.85 17.17 12.07
CA ALA A 407 -6.45 16.51 10.91
C ALA A 407 -6.10 15.00 10.77
N GLY A 408 -5.40 14.40 11.74
CA GLY A 408 -4.99 12.99 11.70
C GLY A 408 -4.04 12.63 10.55
N LYS A 409 -3.31 13.59 9.97
CA LYS A 409 -2.36 13.39 8.87
C LYS A 409 -0.98 12.99 9.42
N TRP A 410 -0.94 11.83 10.07
CA TRP A 410 0.19 11.37 10.88
C TRP A 410 1.54 11.27 10.14
N HIS A 411 1.56 10.92 8.86
CA HIS A 411 2.80 10.91 8.08
C HIS A 411 3.38 12.32 7.91
N LEU A 412 2.56 13.32 7.59
CA LEU A 412 3.02 14.71 7.52
C LEU A 412 3.47 15.22 8.90
N HIS A 413 2.77 14.83 9.97
CA HIS A 413 3.19 15.12 11.34
C HIS A 413 4.56 14.53 11.67
N ALA A 414 4.80 13.23 11.41
CA ALA A 414 6.08 12.56 11.64
C ALA A 414 7.22 13.17 10.80
N LEU A 415 6.95 13.50 9.53
CA LEU A 415 7.91 14.12 8.63
C LEU A 415 8.32 15.53 9.10
N LEU A 416 7.36 16.35 9.54
CA LEU A 416 7.64 17.67 10.13
C LEU A 416 8.38 17.56 11.47
N ARG A 417 7.99 16.60 12.32
CA ARG A 417 8.64 16.26 13.60
C ARG A 417 10.09 15.82 13.42
N HIS A 418 10.40 15.07 12.35
CA HIS A 418 11.78 14.75 11.96
C HIS A 418 12.53 16.00 11.48
N SER A 419 11.93 16.82 10.61
CA SER A 419 12.56 18.04 10.05
C SER A 419 12.93 19.11 11.09
N ASN A 420 12.28 19.09 12.26
CA ASN A 420 12.59 19.96 13.40
C ASN A 420 13.58 19.30 14.39
N ASN A 421 14.36 18.29 13.94
CA ASN A 421 15.46 17.66 14.69
C ASN A 421 15.09 17.10 16.07
N SER A 422 13.84 16.66 16.27
CA SER A 422 13.31 16.23 17.57
C SER A 422 13.90 14.92 18.14
N GLY A 423 14.89 14.31 17.47
CA GLY A 423 15.55 13.05 17.83
C GLY A 423 14.67 11.79 17.88
N SER A 424 13.35 11.94 17.79
CA SER A 424 12.36 10.90 18.14
C SER A 424 11.77 10.16 16.93
N GLU A 425 12.09 10.58 15.71
CA GLU A 425 11.68 9.94 14.45
C GLU A 425 12.91 9.44 13.69
N THR A 426 12.97 8.14 13.42
CA THR A 426 14.09 7.52 12.68
C THR A 426 14.06 7.90 11.19
N TRP A 427 15.20 7.79 10.51
CA TRP A 427 15.25 7.95 9.04
C TRP A 427 14.29 7.01 8.31
N GLN A 428 14.12 5.77 8.79
CA GLN A 428 13.17 4.83 8.20
C GLN A 428 11.70 5.28 8.38
N SER A 429 11.35 5.85 9.53
CA SER A 429 10.03 6.47 9.78
C SER A 429 9.80 7.68 8.86
N ALA A 430 10.78 8.60 8.81
CA ALA A 430 10.71 9.81 8.00
C ALA A 430 10.64 9.51 6.49
N ILE A 431 11.41 8.54 5.99
CA ILE A 431 11.35 8.10 4.59
C ILE A 431 10.01 7.40 4.31
N HIS A 432 9.51 6.53 5.19
CA HIS A 432 8.18 5.92 5.01
C HIS A 432 7.09 7.00 4.84
N ALA A 433 7.03 7.92 5.79
CA ALA A 433 6.09 9.02 5.82
C ALA A 433 6.20 9.90 4.56
N LEU A 434 7.43 10.20 4.13
CA LEU A 434 7.70 10.96 2.91
C LEU A 434 7.22 10.24 1.64
N MET A 435 7.52 8.95 1.47
CA MET A 435 7.08 8.18 0.30
C MET A 435 5.55 8.16 0.21
N VAL A 436 4.87 7.86 1.31
CA VAL A 436 3.40 7.80 1.34
C VAL A 436 2.78 9.17 1.08
N GLU A 437 3.28 10.23 1.73
CA GLU A 437 2.74 11.59 1.57
C GLU A 437 2.97 12.15 0.15
N ALA A 438 4.10 11.84 -0.49
CA ALA A 438 4.37 12.23 -1.88
C ALA A 438 3.43 11.52 -2.87
N ILE A 439 3.28 10.20 -2.77
CA ILE A 439 2.33 9.43 -3.61
C ILE A 439 0.89 9.88 -3.36
N ARG A 440 0.54 10.24 -2.11
CA ARG A 440 -0.79 10.77 -1.76
C ARG A 440 -1.07 12.10 -2.46
N ARG A 441 -0.11 13.04 -2.43
CA ARG A 441 -0.21 14.35 -3.13
C ARG A 441 -0.32 14.19 -4.64
N ASP A 442 0.50 13.30 -5.22
CA ASP A 442 0.46 12.97 -6.64
C ASP A 442 -0.94 12.45 -7.07
N ARG A 443 -1.52 11.51 -6.28
CA ARG A 443 -2.92 11.05 -6.44
C ARG A 443 -3.92 12.21 -6.30
N GLU A 444 -3.74 13.12 -5.34
CA GLU A 444 -4.60 14.32 -5.16
C GLU A 444 -4.55 15.31 -6.33
N THR A 445 -3.41 15.46 -7.01
CA THR A 445 -3.35 16.27 -8.25
C THR A 445 -4.01 15.59 -9.45
N GLY A 446 -4.34 14.30 -9.33
CA GLY A 446 -4.80 13.45 -10.43
C GLY A 446 -3.67 12.95 -11.33
N TYR A 447 -2.48 12.70 -10.77
CA TYR A 447 -1.28 12.21 -11.47
C TYR A 447 -0.76 13.15 -12.58
N ARG A 448 -1.00 14.46 -12.46
CA ARG A 448 -0.65 15.47 -13.49
C ARG A 448 0.85 15.62 -13.69
N ASP A 449 1.59 15.64 -12.59
CA ASP A 449 3.04 15.77 -12.54
C ASP A 449 3.70 14.45 -12.10
N HIS A 450 3.04 13.31 -12.34
CA HIS A 450 3.51 11.98 -11.92
C HIS A 450 4.90 11.64 -12.51
N GLU A 451 5.19 12.11 -13.73
CA GLU A 451 6.52 12.04 -14.35
C GLU A 451 7.63 12.64 -13.46
N LEU A 452 7.31 13.48 -12.48
CA LEU A 452 8.27 14.14 -11.60
C LEU A 452 8.27 13.57 -10.16
N LEU A 453 7.55 12.47 -9.88
CA LEU A 453 7.43 11.86 -8.55
C LEU A 453 8.80 11.53 -7.93
N GLY A 454 9.65 10.79 -8.67
CA GLY A 454 11.02 10.51 -8.22
C GLY A 454 11.86 11.79 -8.10
N GLN A 455 11.76 12.70 -9.08
CA GLN A 455 12.53 13.95 -9.10
C GLN A 455 12.27 14.84 -7.87
N GLY A 456 11.00 15.03 -7.47
CA GLY A 456 10.65 15.77 -6.26
C GLY A 456 11.16 15.12 -4.96
N LEU A 457 11.23 13.80 -4.93
CA LEU A 457 11.74 13.01 -3.80
C LEU A 457 13.27 12.95 -3.73
N ASN A 458 13.98 13.00 -4.86
CA ASN A 458 15.43 12.85 -4.96
C ASN A 458 16.19 13.74 -3.96
N GLY A 459 15.87 15.04 -3.92
CA GLY A 459 16.54 15.98 -3.05
C GLY A 459 16.24 15.81 -1.54
N LEU A 460 15.22 15.05 -1.17
CA LEU A 460 14.79 14.81 0.22
C LEU A 460 15.36 13.51 0.82
N LEU A 461 15.87 12.60 -0.01
CA LEU A 461 16.44 11.33 0.45
C LEU A 461 17.93 11.46 0.83
N PRO A 462 18.45 10.62 1.75
CA PRO A 462 19.87 10.63 2.16
C PRO A 462 20.86 10.43 1.01
N ARG A 463 20.54 9.54 0.06
CA ARG A 463 21.30 9.33 -1.18
C ARG A 463 20.48 9.81 -2.37
N ARG A 464 21.16 10.49 -3.29
CA ARG A 464 20.56 11.16 -4.46
C ARG A 464 21.05 10.51 -5.75
N ALA A 465 20.14 10.20 -6.66
CA ALA A 465 20.52 9.86 -8.02
C ALA A 465 20.82 11.14 -8.81
N HIS A 466 21.69 11.07 -9.80
CA HIS A 466 21.79 12.16 -10.78
C HIS A 466 20.45 12.42 -11.47
N VAL A 467 20.07 13.69 -11.64
CA VAL A 467 18.82 14.07 -12.31
C VAL A 467 18.72 13.48 -13.73
N ARG A 468 19.83 13.33 -14.46
CA ARG A 468 19.88 12.65 -15.77
C ARG A 468 19.45 11.17 -15.76
N HIS A 469 19.51 10.49 -14.61
CA HIS A 469 19.04 9.10 -14.45
C HIS A 469 17.54 9.03 -14.10
N LEU A 470 16.95 10.15 -13.66
CA LEU A 470 15.53 10.29 -13.34
C LEU A 470 14.77 10.76 -14.58
N LYS A 471 14.37 9.79 -15.41
CA LYS A 471 13.82 10.04 -16.74
C LYS A 471 12.37 10.52 -16.70
N GLY A 472 11.60 10.25 -15.66
CA GLY A 472 10.20 10.60 -15.57
C GLY A 472 9.27 9.97 -16.60
N ASN A 473 9.73 9.01 -17.41
CA ASN A 473 8.87 8.34 -18.41
C ASN A 473 7.69 7.61 -17.75
N ASP A 474 7.92 7.11 -16.54
CA ASP A 474 6.93 6.61 -15.60
C ASP A 474 7.48 6.90 -14.18
N GLY A 475 6.73 7.63 -13.36
CA GLY A 475 7.23 8.15 -12.07
C GLY A 475 7.59 7.06 -11.06
N TRP A 476 6.99 5.88 -11.22
CA TRP A 476 7.28 4.69 -10.44
C TRP A 476 8.65 4.06 -10.73
N VAL A 477 9.17 4.17 -11.96
CA VAL A 477 10.49 3.66 -12.32
C VAL A 477 11.58 4.49 -11.66
N ASP A 478 11.47 5.82 -11.75
CA ASP A 478 12.35 6.77 -11.05
C ASP A 478 12.26 6.60 -9.52
N LEU A 479 11.06 6.36 -8.97
CA LEU A 479 10.87 6.06 -7.56
C LEU A 479 11.57 4.75 -7.16
N SER A 480 11.41 3.69 -7.94
CA SER A 480 12.05 2.39 -7.67
C SER A 480 13.58 2.52 -7.67
N TRP A 481 14.14 3.28 -8.62
CA TRP A 481 15.57 3.60 -8.68
C TRP A 481 16.06 4.29 -7.40
N LEU A 482 15.35 5.33 -6.96
CA LEU A 482 15.70 6.09 -5.75
C LEU A 482 15.54 5.28 -4.47
N LEU A 483 14.57 4.37 -4.43
CA LEU A 483 14.38 3.46 -3.32
C LEU A 483 15.52 2.45 -3.22
N GLU A 484 15.98 1.82 -4.32
CA GLU A 484 17.14 0.90 -4.28
C GLU A 484 18.41 1.62 -3.82
N LEU A 485 18.65 2.83 -4.34
CA LEU A 485 19.79 3.66 -3.93
C LEU A 485 19.78 3.91 -2.41
N ASN A 486 18.59 4.04 -1.80
CA ASN A 486 18.38 4.28 -0.38
C ASN A 486 18.05 3.02 0.45
N GLN A 487 18.24 1.80 -0.08
CA GLN A 487 17.90 0.54 0.63
C GLN A 487 18.59 0.41 2.01
N GLY A 488 19.79 0.98 2.18
CA GLY A 488 20.51 1.02 3.46
C GLY A 488 19.92 1.97 4.53
N PHE A 489 18.93 2.80 4.15
CA PHE A 489 18.18 3.70 5.05
C PHE A 489 16.69 3.33 5.14
N TYR A 490 16.18 2.54 4.21
CA TYR A 490 14.75 2.25 4.10
C TYR A 490 14.46 0.85 3.51
N ASN A 491 13.81 0.00 4.30
CA ASN A 491 13.31 -1.31 3.89
C ASN A 491 11.88 -1.18 3.30
N MET A 492 11.71 -1.62 2.06
CA MET A 492 10.50 -1.35 1.28
C MET A 492 9.33 -2.27 1.57
N ALA A 493 9.52 -3.31 2.38
CA ALA A 493 8.40 -4.07 2.93
C ALA A 493 7.43 -3.17 3.73
N ALA A 494 7.91 -2.04 4.30
CA ALA A 494 7.05 -1.01 4.88
C ALA A 494 6.14 -0.34 3.83
N LEU A 495 6.67 0.01 2.64
CA LEU A 495 5.87 0.60 1.55
C LEU A 495 4.91 -0.44 0.96
N ALA A 496 5.41 -1.65 0.67
CA ALA A 496 4.61 -2.74 0.13
C ALA A 496 3.43 -3.12 1.04
N ALA A 497 3.59 -2.98 2.37
CA ALA A 497 2.52 -3.24 3.34
C ALA A 497 1.37 -2.22 3.29
N VAL A 498 1.65 -0.93 3.01
CA VAL A 498 0.58 0.09 2.88
C VAL A 498 0.01 0.19 1.47
N CYS A 499 0.75 -0.21 0.44
CA CYS A 499 0.33 -0.10 -0.94
C CYS A 499 -0.78 -1.09 -1.30
N SER A 500 -1.90 -0.55 -1.79
CA SER A 500 -3.05 -1.31 -2.32
C SER A 500 -2.69 -2.02 -3.63
N LEU A 501 -3.68 -2.61 -4.30
CA LEU A 501 -3.51 -3.12 -5.67
C LEU A 501 -3.31 -1.96 -6.66
N ASN A 502 -2.60 -2.22 -7.76
CA ASN A 502 -2.33 -1.19 -8.78
C ASN A 502 -3.64 -0.79 -9.48
N ASP A 503 -3.95 0.51 -9.44
CA ASP A 503 -5.16 1.12 -10.02
C ASP A 503 -5.04 1.37 -11.54
N THR A 504 -3.92 1.00 -12.17
CA THR A 504 -3.64 1.25 -13.59
C THR A 504 -3.64 -0.03 -14.42
N SER A 505 -4.15 0.06 -15.64
CA SER A 505 -4.10 -1.02 -16.64
C SER A 505 -2.75 -1.14 -17.36
N LYS A 506 -1.73 -0.40 -16.93
CA LYS A 506 -0.36 -0.45 -17.47
C LYS A 506 0.47 -1.42 -16.63
N PRO A 507 1.00 -2.52 -17.20
CA PRO A 507 1.62 -3.60 -16.45
C PRO A 507 3.10 -3.31 -16.11
N GLU A 508 3.43 -2.09 -15.68
CA GLU A 508 4.84 -1.66 -15.59
C GLU A 508 5.41 -1.77 -14.16
N ASN A 509 4.54 -1.71 -13.15
CA ASN A 509 4.89 -1.84 -11.73
C ASN A 509 3.82 -2.65 -10.99
N GLY A 510 3.82 -3.98 -11.12
CA GLY A 510 2.73 -4.84 -10.60
C GLY A 510 2.55 -4.87 -9.08
N TRP A 511 3.63 -4.67 -8.32
CA TRP A 511 3.61 -4.78 -6.85
C TRP A 511 3.19 -3.49 -6.14
N LEU A 512 3.33 -2.34 -6.81
CA LEU A 512 3.17 -1.00 -6.25
C LEU A 512 1.80 -0.41 -6.64
N GLY A 513 1.18 0.30 -5.69
CA GLY A 513 -0.16 0.87 -5.84
C GLY A 513 -0.42 1.95 -4.79
N PRO A 514 -1.58 2.64 -4.82
CA PRO A 514 -1.85 3.75 -3.91
C PRO A 514 -1.76 3.30 -2.43
N PRO A 515 -0.96 3.98 -1.59
CA PRO A 515 -0.83 3.67 -0.18
C PRO A 515 -2.10 4.04 0.58
N ILE A 516 -2.47 3.22 1.55
CA ILE A 516 -3.56 3.53 2.47
C ILE A 516 -3.24 4.73 3.35
N GLU A 517 -4.26 5.51 3.72
CA GLU A 517 -4.06 6.58 4.70
C GLU A 517 -3.70 6.03 6.09
N PRO A 518 -2.74 6.65 6.80
CA PRO A 518 -2.53 6.38 8.21
C PRO A 518 -3.77 6.77 9.01
N ARG A 519 -4.16 5.90 9.93
CA ARG A 519 -5.23 6.08 10.90
C ARG A 519 -4.80 5.37 12.19
N ALA A 520 -5.48 5.63 13.31
CA ALA A 520 -5.22 4.95 14.58
C ALA A 520 -5.02 3.43 14.38
N GLY A 521 -3.91 2.89 14.89
CA GLY A 521 -3.52 1.48 14.71
C GLY A 521 -2.71 1.15 13.44
N ARG A 522 -2.55 2.09 12.50
CA ARG A 522 -1.83 1.92 11.21
C ARG A 522 -0.54 2.76 11.09
N GLU A 523 -0.28 3.64 12.06
CA GLU A 523 0.72 4.72 11.97
C GLU A 523 2.18 4.28 12.10
N ARG A 524 2.44 3.11 12.70
CA ARG A 524 3.78 2.55 12.84
C ARG A 524 3.80 1.12 12.33
N LEU A 525 4.70 0.88 11.37
CA LEU A 525 4.96 -0.39 10.74
C LEU A 525 6.40 -0.80 10.99
N GLU A 526 6.60 -2.08 11.32
CA GLU A 526 7.91 -2.67 11.50
C GLU A 526 8.06 -3.84 10.51
N PRO A 527 8.90 -3.69 9.46
CA PRO A 527 9.18 -4.76 8.51
C PRO A 527 9.69 -6.03 9.18
N LEU A 528 9.12 -7.17 8.80
CA LEU A 528 9.53 -8.50 9.26
C LEU A 528 10.41 -9.23 8.22
N VAL A 529 10.46 -8.71 6.99
CA VAL A 529 11.23 -9.23 5.85
C VAL A 529 12.03 -8.10 5.21
N THR A 530 13.12 -8.40 4.51
CA THR A 530 13.89 -7.40 3.75
C THR A 530 13.40 -7.34 2.31
N ALA A 531 12.95 -6.18 1.83
CA ALA A 531 12.52 -6.03 0.45
C ALA A 531 13.10 -4.80 -0.26
N PHE A 532 13.45 -4.98 -1.54
CA PHE A 532 14.07 -4.02 -2.45
C PHE A 532 13.63 -4.34 -3.90
N PRO A 533 13.67 -3.39 -4.86
CA PRO A 533 13.30 -3.70 -6.23
C PRO A 533 14.44 -4.44 -6.92
N VAL A 534 14.14 -5.13 -8.00
CA VAL A 534 15.11 -5.76 -8.91
C VAL A 534 14.62 -5.53 -10.33
N VAL A 535 15.54 -5.52 -11.30
CA VAL A 535 15.15 -5.51 -12.72
C VAL A 535 14.52 -6.84 -13.09
N GLY A 536 13.34 -6.75 -13.69
CA GLY A 536 12.71 -7.83 -14.43
C GLY A 536 12.67 -7.52 -15.92
N VAL A 537 12.37 -8.55 -16.72
CA VAL A 537 12.05 -8.43 -18.13
C VAL A 537 10.70 -9.09 -18.36
N ASP A 538 9.76 -8.38 -18.98
CA ASP A 538 8.43 -8.90 -19.27
C ASP A 538 8.42 -9.87 -20.47
N ALA A 539 7.26 -10.47 -20.75
CA ALA A 539 7.09 -11.41 -21.87
C ALA A 539 7.28 -10.79 -23.28
N LYS A 540 7.57 -9.48 -23.37
CA LYS A 540 7.82 -8.73 -24.61
C LYS A 540 9.26 -8.18 -24.67
N GLY A 541 10.09 -8.46 -23.68
CA GLY A 541 11.46 -7.92 -23.59
C GLY A 541 11.56 -6.53 -22.95
N LYS A 542 10.48 -5.98 -22.39
CA LYS A 542 10.50 -4.67 -21.71
C LYS A 542 10.96 -4.82 -20.26
N THR A 543 11.87 -3.95 -19.84
CA THR A 543 12.31 -3.81 -18.44
C THR A 543 11.14 -3.44 -17.53
N THR A 544 10.96 -4.18 -16.44
CA THR A 544 9.92 -3.97 -15.41
C THR A 544 10.54 -3.91 -14.02
N SER A 545 9.85 -3.26 -13.07
CA SER A 545 10.28 -3.27 -11.66
C SER A 545 9.56 -4.38 -10.88
N HIS A 546 10.31 -5.32 -10.34
CA HIS A 546 9.80 -6.37 -9.43
C HIS A 546 10.29 -6.11 -8.02
N LEU A 547 9.48 -6.39 -7.00
CA LEU A 547 9.89 -6.37 -5.59
C LEU A 547 10.47 -7.73 -5.22
N ASN A 548 11.75 -7.79 -4.88
CA ASN A 548 12.37 -8.97 -4.32
C ASN A 548 12.25 -8.96 -2.80
N ILE A 549 11.64 -10.01 -2.23
CA ILE A 549 11.39 -10.16 -0.79
C ILE A 549 12.28 -11.29 -0.26
N VAL A 550 13.28 -10.95 0.56
CA VAL A 550 14.29 -11.88 1.10
C VAL A 550 13.96 -12.27 2.53
N GLY A 551 14.07 -13.56 2.84
CA GLY A 551 13.67 -14.12 4.15
C GLY A 551 12.15 -14.22 4.28
N ALA A 552 11.48 -14.56 3.18
CA ALA A 552 10.04 -14.48 3.03
C ALA A 552 9.30 -15.60 3.80
N ASP A 553 8.84 -15.30 5.02
CA ASP A 553 7.90 -16.16 5.74
C ASP A 553 6.55 -16.21 5.00
N ASN A 554 6.11 -17.42 4.61
CA ASN A 554 4.94 -17.64 3.77
C ASN A 554 3.91 -18.60 4.40
N ILE A 555 2.69 -18.56 3.88
CA ILE A 555 1.61 -19.51 4.16
C ILE A 555 0.94 -19.89 2.84
N GLY A 556 0.95 -21.18 2.49
CA GLY A 556 0.21 -21.70 1.34
C GLY A 556 -1.30 -21.68 1.57
N LEU A 557 -2.06 -21.27 0.55
CA LEU A 557 -3.52 -21.32 0.54
C LEU A 557 -4.00 -22.57 -0.19
N HIS A 558 -4.93 -23.30 0.41
CA HIS A 558 -5.64 -24.36 -0.29
C HIS A 558 -6.59 -23.74 -1.35
N PRO A 559 -6.65 -24.29 -2.57
CA PRO A 559 -7.45 -23.69 -3.67
C PRO A 559 -8.97 -23.79 -3.45
N CYS A 560 -9.40 -24.65 -2.53
CA CYS A 560 -10.77 -24.90 -2.11
C CYS A 560 -10.79 -25.72 -0.79
N PRO A 561 -11.92 -25.81 -0.07
CA PRO A 561 -12.07 -26.74 1.04
C PRO A 561 -12.08 -28.20 0.56
N ARG A 562 -11.44 -29.11 1.32
CA ARG A 562 -11.37 -30.55 1.03
C ARG A 562 -12.07 -31.36 2.12
N ARG A 563 -12.67 -32.51 1.78
CA ARG A 563 -13.14 -33.51 2.77
C ARG A 563 -11.98 -34.13 3.55
N ASP A 564 -12.18 -34.40 4.84
CA ASP A 564 -11.24 -35.21 5.62
C ASP A 564 -11.58 -36.70 5.48
N ASP A 565 -10.89 -37.39 4.57
CA ASP A 565 -10.98 -38.84 4.38
C ASP A 565 -10.64 -39.62 5.66
N LYS A 566 -9.89 -39.00 6.58
CA LYS A 566 -9.48 -39.55 7.88
C LYS A 566 -10.23 -38.93 9.06
N ALA A 567 -11.40 -38.32 8.82
CA ALA A 567 -12.22 -37.65 9.86
C ALA A 567 -12.43 -38.51 11.11
N LEU A 568 -12.77 -39.80 10.95
CA LEU A 568 -12.98 -40.74 12.06
C LEU A 568 -11.76 -40.85 12.99
N TYR A 569 -10.55 -40.66 12.45
CA TYR A 569 -9.29 -40.81 13.18
C TYR A 569 -8.76 -39.48 13.72
N ARG A 570 -8.94 -38.38 12.98
CA ARG A 570 -8.41 -37.04 13.27
C ARG A 570 -9.35 -36.16 14.10
N ASN A 571 -10.66 -36.25 13.91
CA ASN A 571 -11.61 -35.32 14.52
C ASN A 571 -11.89 -35.69 16.00
N PRO A 572 -11.63 -34.80 16.97
CA PRO A 572 -11.84 -35.10 18.40
C PRO A 572 -13.31 -35.36 18.74
N ALA A 573 -14.26 -34.73 18.04
CA ALA A 573 -15.70 -34.98 18.23
C ALA A 573 -16.13 -36.39 17.82
N LEU A 574 -15.33 -37.08 17.01
CA LEU A 574 -15.56 -38.48 16.62
C LEU A 574 -14.86 -39.50 17.54
N LYS A 575 -14.10 -39.09 18.57
CA LYS A 575 -13.34 -40.00 19.45
C LYS A 575 -14.17 -41.16 20.01
N ARG A 576 -15.41 -40.91 20.49
CA ARG A 576 -16.32 -41.98 20.97
C ARG A 576 -16.79 -42.89 19.84
N LYS A 577 -17.14 -42.34 18.67
CA LYS A 577 -17.58 -43.09 17.48
C LYS A 577 -16.46 -43.98 16.95
N LYS A 578 -15.22 -43.47 16.89
CA LYS A 578 -13.98 -44.22 16.59
C LYS A 578 -13.86 -45.43 17.51
N ILE A 579 -13.77 -45.22 18.83
CA ILE A 579 -13.60 -46.29 19.82
C ILE A 579 -14.67 -47.38 19.68
N VAL A 580 -15.96 -47.01 19.58
CA VAL A 580 -17.05 -47.97 19.43
C VAL A 580 -16.95 -48.72 18.10
N SER A 581 -16.72 -48.03 16.98
CA SER A 581 -16.59 -48.68 15.66
C SER A 581 -15.40 -49.64 15.57
N THR A 582 -14.25 -49.27 16.14
CA THR A 582 -13.07 -50.14 16.21
C THR A 582 -13.31 -51.34 17.13
N ALA A 583 -13.94 -51.15 18.30
CA ALA A 583 -14.26 -52.25 19.21
C ALA A 583 -15.25 -53.26 18.60
N LEU A 584 -16.27 -52.78 17.88
CA LEU A 584 -17.21 -53.63 17.16
C LEU A 584 -16.52 -54.41 16.02
N LEU A 585 -15.60 -53.78 15.29
CA LEU A 585 -14.77 -54.46 14.28
C LEU A 585 -13.90 -55.56 14.92
N THR A 586 -13.16 -55.25 15.99
CA THR A 586 -12.27 -56.24 16.63
C THR A 586 -13.05 -57.39 17.26
N MET A 587 -14.22 -57.14 17.84
CA MET A 587 -15.10 -58.22 18.33
C MET A 587 -15.63 -59.08 17.17
N GLY A 588 -16.09 -58.47 16.08
CA GLY A 588 -16.53 -59.21 14.89
C GLY A 588 -15.42 -60.06 14.27
N TRP A 589 -14.18 -59.56 14.27
CA TRP A 589 -13.00 -60.31 13.83
C TRP A 589 -12.67 -61.46 14.77
N ILE A 590 -12.62 -61.24 16.10
CA ILE A 590 -12.34 -62.30 17.09
C ILE A 590 -13.39 -63.41 17.01
N THR A 591 -14.69 -63.06 16.97
CA THR A 591 -15.77 -64.04 16.80
C THR A 591 -15.66 -64.76 15.44
N GLY A 592 -15.27 -64.05 14.38
CA GLY A 592 -15.00 -64.63 13.06
C GLY A 592 -13.87 -65.67 13.06
N PHE A 593 -12.72 -65.35 13.66
CA PHE A 593 -11.59 -66.28 13.79
C PHE A 593 -11.93 -67.49 14.65
N ILE A 594 -12.68 -67.31 15.75
CA ILE A 594 -13.21 -68.43 16.55
C ILE A 594 -14.14 -69.30 15.68
N LEU A 595 -15.03 -68.68 14.89
CA LEU A 595 -15.94 -69.41 14.00
C LEU A 595 -15.22 -70.15 12.87
N ILE A 596 -14.08 -69.68 12.35
CA ILE A 596 -13.31 -70.41 11.31
C ILE A 596 -12.96 -71.84 11.77
N SER A 597 -12.70 -72.05 13.07
CA SER A 597 -12.42 -73.38 13.64
C SER A 597 -13.61 -74.37 13.61
N ARG A 598 -14.83 -73.88 13.36
CA ARG A 598 -16.08 -74.66 13.33
C ARG A 598 -16.80 -74.62 11.98
N SER A 599 -16.67 -73.51 11.26
CA SER A 599 -17.23 -73.28 9.93
C SER A 599 -16.39 -72.19 9.23
N PRO A 600 -15.41 -72.57 8.39
CA PRO A 600 -14.53 -71.62 7.71
C PRO A 600 -15.29 -70.57 6.89
N SER A 601 -16.34 -70.99 6.17
CA SER A 601 -17.17 -70.09 5.37
C SER A 601 -17.89 -69.06 6.23
N ALA A 602 -18.57 -69.46 7.31
CA ALA A 602 -19.28 -68.53 8.19
C ALA A 602 -18.32 -67.57 8.92
N GLY A 603 -17.17 -68.06 9.38
CA GLY A 603 -16.15 -67.23 10.03
C GLY A 603 -15.55 -66.18 9.09
N LEU A 604 -15.18 -66.57 7.87
CA LEU A 604 -14.70 -65.65 6.84
C LEU A 604 -15.78 -64.63 6.43
N SER A 605 -17.03 -65.06 6.27
CA SER A 605 -18.16 -64.15 5.99
C SER A 605 -18.36 -63.11 7.09
N LEU A 606 -18.23 -63.49 8.37
CA LEU A 606 -18.36 -62.54 9.49
C LEU A 606 -17.22 -61.51 9.52
N ILE A 607 -15.98 -61.93 9.26
CA ILE A 607 -14.83 -61.01 9.13
C ILE A 607 -15.07 -60.04 7.96
N TYR A 608 -15.54 -60.55 6.81
CA TYR A 608 -15.79 -59.73 5.62
C TYR A 608 -16.91 -58.71 5.85
N ILE A 609 -18.07 -59.13 6.36
CA ILE A 609 -19.24 -58.27 6.60
C ILE A 609 -18.93 -57.21 7.67
N SER A 610 -18.30 -57.58 8.79
CA SER A 610 -17.92 -56.61 9.84
C SER A 610 -16.92 -55.56 9.32
N SER A 611 -15.98 -55.97 8.46
CA SER A 611 -15.06 -55.06 7.77
C SER A 611 -15.79 -54.12 6.80
N ILE A 612 -16.75 -54.61 6.01
CA ILE A 612 -17.56 -53.79 5.10
C ILE A 612 -18.36 -52.74 5.89
N VAL A 613 -19.02 -53.13 6.98
CA VAL A 613 -19.79 -52.20 7.83
C VAL A 613 -18.87 -51.12 8.42
N TYR A 614 -17.68 -51.49 8.90
CA TYR A 614 -16.68 -50.53 9.39
C TYR A 614 -16.18 -49.58 8.31
N VAL A 615 -15.85 -50.09 7.12
CA VAL A 615 -15.32 -49.28 6.01
C VAL A 615 -16.39 -48.35 5.45
N ILE A 616 -17.63 -48.80 5.26
CA ILE A 616 -18.76 -47.94 4.86
C ILE A 616 -18.98 -46.85 5.92
N PHE A 617 -18.97 -47.20 7.22
CA PHE A 617 -19.08 -46.23 8.30
C PHE A 617 -17.96 -45.18 8.23
N ARG A 618 -16.69 -45.60 8.10
CA ARG A 618 -15.55 -44.68 7.92
C ARG A 618 -15.76 -43.75 6.73
N LEU A 619 -16.05 -44.30 5.55
CA LEU A 619 -16.24 -43.52 4.33
C LEU A 619 -17.38 -42.50 4.48
N VAL A 620 -18.50 -42.88 5.08
CA VAL A 620 -19.62 -41.97 5.39
C VAL A 620 -19.19 -40.88 6.37
N THR A 621 -18.43 -41.20 7.44
CA THR A 621 -17.95 -40.16 8.37
C THR A 621 -16.97 -39.17 7.73
N GLY A 622 -16.21 -39.58 6.69
CA GLY A 622 -15.37 -38.67 5.90
C GLY A 622 -16.16 -37.62 5.11
N THR A 623 -17.43 -37.89 4.80
CA THR A 623 -18.33 -36.90 4.17
C THR A 623 -18.92 -35.86 5.13
N TRP A 624 -18.75 -36.06 6.45
CA TRP A 624 -19.35 -35.18 7.47
C TRP A 624 -18.50 -33.95 7.79
N TYR A 625 -17.20 -33.98 7.50
CA TYR A 625 -16.24 -32.96 7.93
C TYR A 625 -15.32 -32.51 6.80
N LEU A 626 -14.90 -31.26 6.89
CA LEU A 626 -13.82 -30.70 6.07
C LEU A 626 -12.48 -30.85 6.79
N GLN A 627 -11.40 -30.94 6.01
CA GLN A 627 -10.03 -31.05 6.51
C GLN A 627 -9.65 -29.77 7.26
N ARG A 628 -9.40 -29.88 8.56
CA ARG A 628 -9.13 -28.74 9.47
C ARG A 628 -7.66 -28.34 9.47
N SER A 629 -7.13 -28.05 8.28
CA SER A 629 -5.75 -27.64 8.06
C SER A 629 -5.67 -26.47 7.08
N GLY A 630 -4.72 -25.57 7.34
CA GLY A 630 -4.39 -24.49 6.42
C GLY A 630 -5.46 -23.41 6.29
N TRP A 631 -5.14 -22.46 5.42
CA TRP A 631 -6.00 -21.36 5.03
C TRP A 631 -6.63 -21.63 3.67
N VAL A 632 -7.83 -21.12 3.43
CA VAL A 632 -8.52 -21.18 2.14
C VAL A 632 -9.10 -19.81 1.79
N PHE A 633 -9.01 -19.41 0.52
CA PHE A 633 -9.73 -18.24 0.01
C PHE A 633 -11.11 -18.64 -0.54
N LEU A 634 -12.16 -17.93 -0.10
CA LEU A 634 -13.55 -18.16 -0.47
C LEU A 634 -14.14 -16.86 -1.05
N SER A 635 -14.41 -16.83 -2.35
CA SER A 635 -14.96 -15.66 -3.05
C SER A 635 -16.47 -15.49 -2.83
N ASP A 636 -16.91 -14.24 -2.74
CA ASP A 636 -18.34 -13.91 -2.62
C ASP A 636 -19.09 -14.29 -3.91
N GLY A 637 -18.48 -14.05 -5.07
CA GLY A 637 -18.95 -14.48 -6.39
C GLY A 637 -18.14 -15.65 -6.98
N LYS A 638 -18.44 -16.00 -8.23
CA LYS A 638 -17.59 -16.89 -9.04
C LYS A 638 -16.43 -16.10 -9.65
N MET A 639 -15.22 -16.66 -9.63
CA MET A 639 -14.06 -16.05 -10.29
C MET A 639 -14.13 -16.18 -11.81
N ASN A 640 -14.70 -17.27 -12.34
CA ASN A 640 -14.66 -17.62 -13.77
C ASN A 640 -13.23 -17.76 -14.34
N ASP A 641 -12.26 -18.05 -13.46
CA ASP A 641 -10.85 -18.33 -13.77
C ASP A 641 -10.62 -19.63 -14.57
N GLY A 642 -11.67 -20.47 -14.70
CA GLY A 642 -11.60 -21.78 -15.34
C GLY A 642 -11.08 -22.88 -14.43
N ILE A 643 -10.82 -22.60 -13.15
CA ILE A 643 -10.32 -23.57 -12.18
C ILE A 643 -11.49 -24.46 -11.70
N ASN A 644 -11.24 -25.78 -11.65
CA ASN A 644 -12.24 -26.73 -11.14
C ASN A 644 -12.55 -26.45 -9.66
N GLY A 645 -13.83 -26.38 -9.32
CA GLY A 645 -14.30 -26.00 -7.98
C GLY A 645 -14.66 -24.52 -7.80
N ASP A 646 -14.68 -23.70 -8.86
CA ASP A 646 -15.12 -22.30 -8.77
C ASP A 646 -16.61 -22.16 -8.36
N PHE A 647 -16.83 -21.59 -7.17
CA PHE A 647 -18.12 -21.52 -6.50
C PHE A 647 -18.28 -20.19 -5.74
N ALA A 648 -19.49 -19.62 -5.80
CA ALA A 648 -19.86 -18.40 -5.10
C ALA A 648 -20.27 -18.70 -3.65
N TRP A 649 -19.32 -18.58 -2.73
CA TRP A 649 -19.53 -18.81 -1.29
C TRP A 649 -20.40 -17.71 -0.65
N GLY A 650 -20.47 -16.53 -1.28
CA GLY A 650 -21.21 -15.37 -0.80
C GLY A 650 -20.53 -14.70 0.41
N SER A 651 -21.00 -13.50 0.75
CA SER A 651 -20.45 -12.67 1.82
C SER A 651 -20.65 -13.21 3.25
N ARG A 652 -21.11 -14.47 3.38
CA ARG A 652 -21.35 -15.17 4.65
C ARG A 652 -20.93 -16.65 4.52
N PRO A 653 -19.64 -16.93 4.26
CA PRO A 653 -19.17 -18.30 4.02
C PRO A 653 -19.42 -19.22 5.21
N GLU A 654 -19.51 -18.70 6.44
CA GLU A 654 -19.83 -19.49 7.63
C GLU A 654 -21.21 -20.16 7.56
N LEU A 655 -22.18 -19.56 6.86
CA LEU A 655 -23.51 -20.16 6.67
C LEU A 655 -23.48 -21.35 5.69
N VAL A 656 -22.63 -21.29 4.67
CA VAL A 656 -22.47 -22.35 3.67
C VAL A 656 -21.61 -23.47 4.25
N LEU A 657 -20.46 -23.13 4.83
CA LEU A 657 -19.59 -24.09 5.53
C LEU A 657 -20.35 -24.80 6.65
N GLY A 658 -21.18 -24.11 7.44
CA GLY A 658 -22.01 -24.72 8.49
C GLY A 658 -23.08 -25.71 8.00
N GLN A 659 -23.43 -25.69 6.70
CA GLN A 659 -24.29 -26.70 6.06
C GLN A 659 -23.48 -27.90 5.53
N ILE A 660 -22.20 -27.69 5.24
CA ILE A 660 -21.26 -28.70 4.74
C ILE A 660 -20.66 -29.50 5.92
N ASP A 661 -20.13 -28.79 6.92
CA ASP A 661 -19.55 -29.26 8.19
C ASP A 661 -20.05 -28.35 9.33
N HIS A 662 -20.85 -28.90 10.24
CA HIS A 662 -21.46 -28.12 11.34
C HIS A 662 -20.44 -27.42 12.26
N GLY A 663 -19.21 -27.92 12.35
CA GLY A 663 -18.14 -27.30 13.13
C GLY A 663 -17.45 -26.13 12.42
N LEU A 664 -17.99 -25.60 11.33
CA LEU A 664 -17.61 -24.33 10.69
C LEU A 664 -18.78 -23.34 10.60
N GLY A 665 -19.94 -23.66 11.19
CA GLY A 665 -21.14 -22.80 11.21
C GLY A 665 -21.04 -21.56 12.11
N LYS A 666 -19.90 -21.36 12.77
CA LYS A 666 -19.54 -20.18 13.57
C LYS A 666 -18.07 -19.89 13.33
N LEU A 667 -17.77 -18.94 12.44
CA LEU A 667 -16.43 -18.41 12.26
C LEU A 667 -16.31 -17.09 13.02
N ALA A 668 -15.18 -16.86 13.69
CA ALA A 668 -14.86 -15.57 14.30
C ALA A 668 -14.31 -14.63 13.21
N GLU A 669 -14.82 -13.40 13.13
CA GLU A 669 -14.33 -12.40 12.18
C GLU A 669 -13.17 -11.61 12.81
N TRP A 670 -12.01 -11.61 12.15
CA TRP A 670 -10.85 -10.86 12.61
C TRP A 670 -10.98 -9.39 12.23
N GLY A 671 -10.91 -8.52 13.23
CA GLY A 671 -10.94 -7.07 13.07
C GLY A 671 -12.20 -6.38 13.58
N ASP A 672 -13.30 -7.11 13.83
CA ASP A 672 -14.54 -6.55 14.41
C ASP A 672 -14.31 -5.79 15.74
N GLN A 673 -13.23 -6.12 16.46
CA GLN A 673 -12.85 -5.54 17.75
C GLN A 673 -11.47 -4.85 17.73
N GLN A 674 -10.87 -4.61 16.55
CA GLN A 674 -9.52 -4.06 16.43
C GLN A 674 -9.39 -3.05 15.29
N MET A 675 -8.46 -2.08 15.43
CA MET A 675 -8.21 -1.05 14.42
C MET A 675 -7.40 -1.60 13.24
N ILE A 676 -8.01 -2.45 12.43
CA ILE A 676 -7.33 -3.10 11.29
C ILE A 676 -7.05 -2.10 10.14
N PRO A 677 -5.98 -2.32 9.35
CA PRO A 677 -5.83 -1.69 8.05
C PRO A 677 -6.95 -2.12 7.11
N THR A 678 -7.22 -1.28 6.11
CA THR A 678 -8.20 -1.53 5.06
C THR A 678 -7.64 -0.89 3.81
N TRP A 679 -7.44 -1.70 2.77
CA TRP A 679 -6.95 -1.25 1.48
C TRP A 679 -8.11 -0.81 0.59
N ASP A 680 -7.88 0.24 -0.20
CA ASP A 680 -8.87 0.71 -1.17
C ASP A 680 -9.15 -0.41 -2.18
N SER A 681 -10.42 -0.59 -2.56
CA SER A 681 -10.76 -1.46 -3.70
C SER A 681 -10.36 -0.75 -4.99
N PRO A 682 -9.70 -1.43 -5.95
CA PRO A 682 -9.24 -0.78 -7.17
C PRO A 682 -10.43 -0.28 -7.99
N MET A 683 -10.34 0.95 -8.50
CA MET A 683 -11.42 1.64 -9.19
C MET A 683 -11.50 1.28 -10.68
N ARG A 684 -10.40 0.82 -11.27
CA ARG A 684 -10.28 0.59 -12.72
C ARG A 684 -10.00 -0.85 -13.14
N VAL A 685 -9.71 -1.73 -12.20
CA VAL A 685 -9.38 -3.15 -12.44
C VAL A 685 -10.50 -4.01 -11.84
N PRO A 686 -11.00 -5.05 -12.56
CA PRO A 686 -11.97 -5.99 -11.99
C PRO A 686 -11.44 -6.61 -10.70
N TYR A 687 -12.26 -6.61 -9.65
CA TYR A 687 -11.93 -7.21 -8.36
C TYR A 687 -13.07 -8.09 -7.84
N MET A 688 -12.73 -9.00 -6.93
CA MET A 688 -13.62 -9.88 -6.22
C MET A 688 -13.46 -9.64 -4.71
N THR A 689 -14.58 -9.49 -4.00
CA THR A 689 -14.58 -9.58 -2.53
C THR A 689 -14.64 -11.03 -2.10
N GLY A 690 -14.02 -11.35 -0.97
CA GLY A 690 -14.06 -12.69 -0.40
C GLY A 690 -13.49 -12.74 0.99
N HIS A 691 -13.26 -13.96 1.46
CA HIS A 691 -12.79 -14.23 2.82
C HIS A 691 -11.61 -15.22 2.77
N LEU A 692 -10.52 -14.88 3.45
CA LEU A 692 -9.53 -15.86 3.89
C LEU A 692 -10.08 -16.54 5.14
N VAL A 693 -10.08 -17.88 5.19
CA VAL A 693 -10.58 -18.66 6.32
C VAL A 693 -9.52 -19.64 6.80
N ASP A 694 -9.16 -19.56 8.08
CA ASP A 694 -8.39 -20.58 8.79
C ASP A 694 -9.34 -21.72 9.16
N LEU A 695 -9.21 -22.87 8.48
CA LEU A 695 -10.07 -24.04 8.72
C LEU A 695 -9.74 -24.75 10.04
N ARG A 696 -8.57 -24.48 10.65
CA ARG A 696 -8.12 -25.05 11.92
C ARG A 696 -8.60 -24.22 13.11
N MET A 697 -8.43 -22.91 13.06
CA MET A 697 -8.80 -21.98 14.14
C MET A 697 -10.23 -21.43 14.03
N GLY A 698 -10.89 -21.57 12.87
CA GLY A 698 -12.24 -21.07 12.64
C GLY A 698 -12.32 -19.54 12.56
N ILE A 699 -11.24 -18.89 12.12
CA ILE A 699 -11.17 -17.43 11.95
C ILE A 699 -11.35 -17.08 10.47
N LYS A 700 -12.08 -16.01 10.18
CA LYS A 700 -12.20 -15.43 8.83
C LYS A 700 -11.70 -13.99 8.80
N VAL A 701 -11.10 -13.60 7.68
CA VAL A 701 -10.64 -12.24 7.36
C VAL A 701 -11.23 -11.84 6.02
N ARG A 702 -11.94 -10.72 5.96
CA ARG A 702 -12.47 -10.19 4.69
C ARG A 702 -11.37 -9.51 3.88
N VAL A 703 -11.30 -9.83 2.59
CA VAL A 703 -10.26 -9.32 1.66
C VAL A 703 -10.84 -8.91 0.31
N VAL A 704 -10.07 -8.12 -0.44
CA VAL A 704 -10.32 -7.73 -1.82
C VAL A 704 -9.16 -8.25 -2.67
N VAL A 705 -9.47 -8.91 -3.79
CA VAL A 705 -8.47 -9.52 -4.67
C VAL A 705 -8.79 -9.31 -6.15
N THR A 706 -7.77 -9.25 -7.01
CA THR A 706 -7.91 -9.23 -8.49
C THR A 706 -7.98 -10.62 -9.12
N GLY A 707 -7.60 -11.67 -8.40
CA GLY A 707 -7.62 -13.07 -8.85
C GLY A 707 -7.71 -14.04 -7.67
N ARG A 708 -7.58 -15.35 -7.90
CA ARG A 708 -7.57 -16.37 -6.83
C ARG A 708 -6.16 -16.52 -6.26
N PRO A 709 -5.87 -16.07 -5.02
CA PRO A 709 -4.55 -16.25 -4.42
C PRO A 709 -4.31 -17.72 -4.04
N ASN A 710 -3.07 -18.18 -4.18
CA ASN A 710 -2.62 -19.54 -3.82
C ASN A 710 -1.57 -19.54 -2.69
N SER A 711 -1.01 -18.38 -2.33
CA SER A 711 -0.16 -18.20 -1.16
C SER A 711 -0.28 -16.78 -0.60
N MET A 712 0.32 -16.56 0.56
CA MET A 712 0.48 -15.24 1.15
C MET A 712 1.83 -15.12 1.88
N VAL A 713 2.46 -13.95 1.76
CA VAL A 713 3.79 -13.66 2.32
C VAL A 713 3.72 -12.55 3.36
N VAL A 714 4.44 -12.72 4.47
CA VAL A 714 4.58 -11.72 5.54
C VAL A 714 5.34 -10.49 5.02
N LEU A 715 4.90 -9.29 5.39
CA LEU A 715 5.64 -8.05 5.13
C LEU A 715 6.07 -7.31 6.40
N ALA A 716 5.11 -7.01 7.27
CA ALA A 716 5.31 -6.11 8.41
C ALA A 716 4.30 -6.37 9.53
N VAL A 717 4.69 -6.08 10.77
CA VAL A 717 3.78 -5.97 11.92
C VAL A 717 3.33 -4.52 12.10
N HIS A 718 2.08 -4.35 12.54
CA HIS A 718 1.52 -3.10 13.06
C HIS A 718 0.78 -3.37 14.37
N GLY A 719 0.36 -2.33 15.09
CA GLY A 719 -0.26 -2.44 16.42
C GLY A 719 -1.62 -3.16 16.49
N SER A 720 -2.09 -3.75 15.39
CA SER A 720 -3.38 -4.46 15.25
C SER A 720 -3.29 -5.70 14.34
N GLY A 721 -2.09 -6.26 14.16
CA GLY A 721 -1.86 -7.51 13.45
C GLY A 721 -0.65 -7.49 12.50
N ILE A 722 -0.67 -8.41 11.53
CA ILE A 722 0.40 -8.65 10.57
C ILE A 722 -0.12 -8.40 9.16
N THR A 723 0.55 -7.53 8.41
CA THR A 723 0.26 -7.35 6.98
C THR A 723 0.88 -8.49 6.18
N TYR A 724 0.00 -9.19 5.45
CA TYR A 724 0.35 -10.17 4.43
C TYR A 724 0.03 -9.62 3.03
N MET A 725 0.90 -9.88 2.06
CA MET A 725 0.58 -9.75 0.64
C MET A 725 0.04 -11.08 0.12
N LEU A 726 -1.08 -11.05 -0.62
CA LEU A 726 -1.70 -12.22 -1.22
C LEU A 726 -1.20 -12.38 -2.65
N LEU A 727 -0.74 -13.59 -3.00
CA LEU A 727 -0.02 -13.85 -4.25
C LEU A 727 -0.69 -14.92 -5.11
N ASN A 728 -0.51 -14.80 -6.43
CA ASN A 728 -0.45 -15.96 -7.31
C ASN A 728 1.03 -16.34 -7.48
N HIS A 729 1.49 -17.30 -6.69
CA HIS A 729 2.84 -17.82 -6.77
C HIS A 729 2.90 -18.96 -7.80
N PRO A 730 3.68 -18.84 -8.89
CA PRO A 730 3.88 -19.94 -9.81
C PRO A 730 4.62 -21.11 -9.15
N SER A 731 4.55 -22.30 -9.73
CA SER A 731 5.24 -23.51 -9.24
C SER A 731 6.66 -23.70 -9.80
N GLY A 732 7.22 -22.69 -10.47
CA GLY A 732 8.56 -22.73 -11.05
C GLY A 732 9.53 -21.80 -10.32
N VAL A 733 10.70 -22.32 -9.96
CA VAL A 733 11.78 -21.57 -9.29
C VAL A 733 12.15 -20.30 -10.08
N GLY A 734 12.33 -19.19 -9.37
CA GLY A 734 12.78 -17.90 -9.94
C GLY A 734 11.74 -17.14 -10.77
N GLN A 735 10.53 -17.68 -10.94
CA GLN A 735 9.44 -17.00 -11.63
C GLN A 735 8.81 -15.89 -10.77
N VAL A 736 8.10 -14.98 -11.43
CA VAL A 736 7.55 -13.77 -10.80
C VAL A 736 6.13 -14.03 -10.32
N ALA A 737 5.90 -13.89 -9.01
CA ALA A 737 4.58 -13.97 -8.40
C ALA A 737 3.76 -12.70 -8.68
N GLU A 738 2.46 -12.87 -8.91
CA GLU A 738 1.53 -11.75 -9.13
C GLU A 738 0.95 -11.28 -7.79
N LYS A 739 0.94 -9.96 -7.55
CA LYS A 739 0.25 -9.37 -6.40
C LYS A 739 -1.26 -9.38 -6.62
N LEU A 740 -1.96 -10.28 -5.95
CA LEU A 740 -3.42 -10.42 -6.05
C LEU A 740 -4.22 -9.74 -4.96
N GLY A 741 -3.63 -9.40 -3.81
CA GLY A 741 -4.31 -8.66 -2.75
C GLY A 741 -3.46 -8.35 -1.53
N MET A 742 -4.09 -7.82 -0.49
CA MET A 742 -3.50 -7.51 0.81
C MET A 742 -4.45 -8.00 1.92
N ALA A 743 -3.90 -8.42 3.06
CA ALA A 743 -4.66 -8.82 4.24
C ALA A 743 -3.95 -8.41 5.53
N ASN A 744 -4.72 -8.18 6.60
CA ASN A 744 -4.22 -8.19 7.97
C ASN A 744 -4.67 -9.47 8.68
N LEU A 745 -3.73 -10.25 9.22
CA LEU A 745 -4.00 -11.47 9.95
C LEU A 745 -3.62 -11.34 11.44
N PRO A 746 -4.17 -12.21 12.33
CA PRO A 746 -3.80 -12.22 13.74
C PRO A 746 -2.29 -12.50 13.96
N PRO A 747 -1.64 -11.90 14.98
CA PRO A 747 -0.22 -12.13 15.28
C PRO A 747 0.21 -13.60 15.46
N PHE A 748 -0.72 -14.49 15.88
CA PHE A 748 -0.40 -15.92 16.02
C PHE A 748 -0.07 -16.60 14.68
N THR A 749 -0.41 -16.02 13.53
CA THR A 749 -0.16 -16.64 12.22
C THR A 749 1.33 -16.80 11.90
N LEU A 750 2.20 -15.97 12.49
CA LEU A 750 3.66 -16.13 12.48
C LEU A 750 4.16 -17.40 13.19
N ALA A 751 3.35 -18.06 14.01
CA ALA A 751 3.71 -19.36 14.59
C ALA A 751 3.42 -20.54 13.65
N PHE A 752 2.85 -20.27 12.47
CA PHE A 752 2.46 -21.26 11.46
C PHE A 752 2.93 -20.91 10.03
N THR A 753 3.79 -19.88 9.89
CA THR A 753 4.52 -19.60 8.66
C THR A 753 5.56 -20.68 8.37
N GLN A 754 5.95 -20.77 7.10
CA GLN A 754 7.07 -21.57 6.63
C GLN A 754 8.10 -20.61 6.01
N LYS A 755 9.38 -20.85 6.27
CA LYS A 755 10.46 -20.03 5.71
C LYS A 755 10.59 -20.32 4.21
N GLY A 756 10.26 -19.34 3.38
CA GLY A 756 10.54 -19.33 1.95
C GLY A 756 11.94 -18.79 1.63
N GLY A 757 12.29 -18.83 0.34
CA GLY A 757 13.53 -18.28 -0.19
C GLY A 757 13.45 -16.77 -0.42
N SER A 758 13.66 -16.35 -1.67
CA SER A 758 13.52 -14.96 -2.12
C SER A 758 12.41 -14.87 -3.16
N ILE A 759 11.28 -14.27 -2.78
CA ILE A 759 10.09 -14.18 -3.64
C ILE A 759 10.16 -12.89 -4.47
N ARG A 760 10.15 -13.02 -5.80
CA ARG A 760 10.04 -11.89 -6.74
C ARG A 760 8.57 -11.61 -7.04
N VAL A 761 8.07 -10.42 -6.69
CA VAL A 761 6.67 -10.01 -6.93
C VAL A 761 6.61 -8.92 -7.99
N GLY A 762 5.72 -9.07 -8.97
CA GLY A 762 5.59 -8.12 -10.07
C GLY A 762 4.37 -8.40 -10.94
N THR A 763 4.46 -8.01 -12.21
CA THR A 763 3.51 -8.39 -13.25
C THR A 763 3.93 -9.72 -13.86
N ALA A 764 3.25 -10.79 -13.47
CA ALA A 764 3.48 -12.10 -14.04
C ALA A 764 3.21 -12.10 -15.56
N ALA A 765 4.06 -12.80 -16.31
CA ALA A 765 3.73 -13.17 -17.68
C ALA A 765 2.51 -14.10 -17.66
N PRO A 766 1.51 -13.92 -18.54
CA PRO A 766 0.38 -14.83 -18.60
C PRO A 766 0.90 -16.23 -18.96
N GLU A 767 0.57 -17.24 -18.14
CA GLU A 767 0.96 -18.62 -18.42
C GLU A 767 0.52 -18.99 -19.85
N LYS A 768 1.49 -19.43 -20.67
CA LYS A 768 1.17 -20.11 -21.93
C LYS A 768 0.42 -21.37 -21.58
N LYS A 769 -0.92 -21.33 -21.67
CA LYS A 769 -1.81 -22.47 -21.39
C LYS A 769 -1.20 -23.73 -21.98
N GLY A 770 -0.80 -24.64 -21.09
CA GLY A 770 -0.16 -25.90 -21.48
C GLY A 770 -1.01 -26.62 -22.50
N SER A 771 -0.37 -27.36 -23.41
CA SER A 771 -1.11 -28.11 -24.43
C SER A 771 -2.13 -29.04 -23.77
N PHE A 772 -3.22 -29.35 -24.46
CA PHE A 772 -4.33 -30.15 -23.93
C PHE A 772 -3.87 -31.41 -23.17
N TRP A 773 -2.79 -32.04 -23.62
CA TRP A 773 -2.14 -33.18 -22.99
C TRP A 773 -1.54 -32.91 -21.60
N SER A 774 -0.87 -31.78 -21.36
CA SER A 774 -0.26 -31.50 -20.04
C SER A 774 -1.32 -31.27 -18.95
N SER A 775 -2.47 -30.70 -19.31
CA SER A 775 -3.61 -30.54 -18.39
C SER A 775 -4.22 -31.87 -17.94
N LEU A 776 -4.05 -32.95 -18.72
CA LEU A 776 -4.60 -34.28 -18.41
C LEU A 776 -3.79 -35.05 -17.36
N TRP A 777 -2.51 -34.72 -17.17
CA TRP A 777 -1.57 -35.47 -16.32
C TRP A 777 -1.18 -34.76 -15.00
N LEU A 778 -1.66 -33.53 -14.77
CA LEU A 778 -1.38 -32.70 -13.58
C LEU A 778 -2.63 -32.43 -12.72
N SER A 779 -3.59 -33.36 -12.66
CA SER A 779 -4.92 -33.21 -12.00
C SER A 779 -5.08 -33.97 -10.68
#